data_AF-I0YLR2-F1
#
_entry.id   AF-I0YLR2-F1
#
_cell.length_a   1.000
_cell.length_b   1.000
_cell.length_c   1.000
_cell.angle_alpha   90.00
_cell.angle_beta   90.00
_cell.angle_gamma   90.00
#
_symmetry.space_group_name_H-M   'P 1'
#
loop_
_entity.id
_entity.type
_entity.pdbx_description
1 polymer ?
#
loop_
_entity_poly.entity_id
_entity_poly.type
_entity_poly.pdbx_seq_one_letter_code
_entity_poly.pdbx_strand_id
1 'polypeptide(L)'
;RTIDRGIPHPGEVAEAASLRQDLCPLCPHLSIPLPSTSYPLFDSLREDIVNEGKLSQLQLEGVLYACTKHQELLPSGQRAGFFIGDGAGVGKGRQIAGIILDNYVRGRRRAVWLSTSTDLHHDATRDLRALGSHINIINNCQELDRETKVFGLSKEMQEGVLFMTYTTLIQQPAKGKNGKSRLQQVIDWVGGPDWDGCLIFDECHKAKNFTPGKEAQSTKVATEVQAIQNQLPKARVVYCSATGVSEVGNMAFMTRLGLWGPGSPFADFQAFLESMKRRGVSFLEMLAMEIKSEGYYVARGLSFMNAEFMELQCALTEAQEQEYDEAVKLWQDLRWDLSQALELTGVQNREVWKPFWATQQRFFKLLCISIKACALFVPTVVPEAKKALAEGCAVVIGLQTTGEAAADAMGLEPGQACGWVSTTREMLHRFVETHFPVLRETAKGGAHLSFHSSGITKLQFVDAGKGSIQPQAGQPERQPVVQEAAELKVALLERIAALKLPPNFLDQLIDSLGGPKKVAEMTGRRGRVERDSRGHGTFQLRAKPDSSEMDSLNVKEAAAFMKGDKVVAIVSDAASTGISLHASAEAANQRRRVHFTCELPWSADKAIQQLGRSHRSNQVCAPIYKLVMTNLGGEQRFAAAVARRLQSLGALTRGDRRAASGVDLSESNFDSPLGRKSLRKMYDCIVVESPLLPNGVNLPEVLEGAAESEVKEVLASMPEPGQRISAAALCMGVGVNMQRNDNVAEEGGTAVTQGATIIKDLGDVRRFLNRLLSLPVARQNLLFTYFTCTLAAEIRAAKAEGRYFEGVSDLGGSHVSKVEPETLWVDPYRGLRTLRHDLTIDRGLSFEAACRRLEHERKDGDRSGFMRSRHPMFGRNMTLLALQKPAAANYFSILRPNTGESFFDMEARPLCFLHADELFMKYARISQEEAEEGWGDVYEASLSACMHGPYCQQGADCQVGRRLTKVCMLSGSIVRVWGALESVLARYEGILSKSDRTMRVVRVDFGDATSLIGALLAHFCAHMQYCSCLP
;
A
#
# COMPACT_ATOMS: atom_id res chain seq x y z
N ARG A 1 22.53 -29.71 0.11
CA ARG A 1 21.04 -29.71 0.05
C ARG A 1 20.63 -29.77 -1.42
N THR A 2 19.49 -30.35 -1.79
CA THR A 2 19.09 -30.55 -3.19
C THR A 2 18.99 -29.25 -4.00
N ILE A 3 18.80 -28.12 -3.33
CA ILE A 3 18.70 -26.76 -3.90
C ILE A 3 20.08 -26.24 -4.37
N ASP A 4 21.20 -26.74 -3.85
CA ASP A 4 22.55 -26.23 -4.17
C ASP A 4 23.04 -26.62 -5.58
N ARG A 5 22.23 -27.39 -6.34
CA ARG A 5 22.55 -27.82 -7.71
C ARG A 5 22.29 -26.76 -8.77
N GLY A 6 21.48 -25.73 -8.49
CA GLY A 6 21.07 -24.72 -9.47
C GLY A 6 22.02 -23.51 -9.55
N ILE A 7 22.02 -22.82 -10.70
CA ILE A 7 22.76 -21.56 -10.87
C ILE A 7 22.12 -20.43 -10.01
N PRO A 8 22.92 -19.56 -9.37
CA PRO A 8 22.41 -18.36 -8.71
C PRO A 8 21.49 -17.52 -9.60
N HIS A 9 20.49 -16.86 -9.00
CA HIS A 9 19.56 -16.03 -9.75
C HIS A 9 20.29 -14.82 -10.39
N PRO A 10 20.02 -14.48 -11.67
CA PRO A 10 20.81 -13.48 -12.41
C PRO A 10 20.61 -12.04 -11.92
N GLY A 11 19.50 -11.76 -11.23
CA GLY A 11 19.31 -10.49 -10.53
C GLY A 11 19.59 -10.63 -9.05
N GLU A 12 20.15 -9.60 -8.42
CA GLU A 12 20.23 -9.52 -6.96
C GLU A 12 18.83 -9.62 -6.35
N VAL A 13 18.63 -10.63 -5.51
CA VAL A 13 17.36 -10.85 -4.82
C VAL A 13 17.52 -10.40 -3.38
N ALA A 14 16.51 -9.69 -2.89
CA ALA A 14 16.41 -9.25 -1.53
C ALA A 14 15.20 -9.92 -0.87
N GLU A 15 15.47 -10.50 0.29
CA GLU A 15 14.49 -11.07 1.19
C GLU A 15 14.55 -10.35 2.54
N ALA A 16 13.45 -10.44 3.29
CA ALA A 16 13.36 -9.88 4.62
C ALA A 16 14.43 -10.32 5.54
N ALA A 17 15.05 -9.47 6.36
CA ALA A 17 16.03 -9.99 7.32
C ALA A 17 15.40 -11.01 8.28
N SER A 18 14.15 -10.81 8.70
CA SER A 18 13.39 -11.77 9.53
C SER A 18 13.00 -13.07 8.82
N LEU A 19 13.01 -13.08 7.49
CA LEU A 19 12.69 -14.24 6.66
C LEU A 19 13.91 -14.74 5.88
N ARG A 20 15.09 -14.08 5.96
CA ARG A 20 16.18 -14.26 4.99
C ARG A 20 16.79 -15.62 5.15
N GLN A 21 16.88 -16.34 4.03
CA GLN A 21 17.56 -17.64 3.99
C GLN A 21 19.05 -17.52 3.63
N ASP A 22 19.45 -16.44 2.95
CA ASP A 22 20.79 -16.34 2.36
C ASP A 22 21.91 -16.14 3.39
N LEU A 23 22.87 -17.05 3.26
CA LEU A 23 24.22 -17.06 3.81
C LEU A 23 24.93 -15.74 3.47
N CYS A 24 24.77 -14.73 4.31
CA CYS A 24 25.87 -13.80 4.47
C CYS A 24 27.06 -14.65 4.94
N PRO A 25 28.22 -14.67 4.25
CA PRO A 25 29.40 -15.40 4.75
C PRO A 25 29.83 -14.91 6.13
N LEU A 26 29.42 -13.69 6.49
CA LEU A 26 29.62 -13.06 7.79
C LEU A 26 28.47 -13.33 8.78
N CYS A 27 27.28 -13.75 8.34
CA CYS A 27 26.09 -13.98 9.19
C CYS A 27 25.20 -15.15 8.70
N PRO A 28 25.63 -16.42 8.82
CA PRO A 28 24.89 -17.60 8.33
C PRO A 28 23.66 -18.01 9.19
N HIS A 29 23.30 -17.25 10.22
CA HIS A 29 22.35 -17.69 11.26
C HIS A 29 21.19 -16.71 11.53
N LEU A 30 20.93 -15.76 10.62
CA LEU A 30 19.81 -14.81 10.71
C LEU A 30 18.44 -15.45 10.33
N SER A 31 18.40 -16.76 10.05
CA SER A 31 17.41 -17.37 9.16
C SER A 31 16.37 -18.23 9.87
N ILE A 32 15.11 -18.13 9.43
CA ILE A 32 14.16 -19.23 9.54
C ILE A 32 14.41 -20.18 8.36
N PRO A 33 14.98 -21.37 8.58
CA PRO A 33 15.18 -22.32 7.49
C PRO A 33 13.82 -22.84 7.02
N LEU A 34 13.63 -22.92 5.71
CA LEU A 34 12.56 -23.71 5.12
C LEU A 34 12.72 -25.20 5.51
N PRO A 35 11.64 -25.97 5.60
CA PRO A 35 11.69 -27.33 6.13
C PRO A 35 12.51 -28.24 5.21
N SER A 36 13.27 -29.19 5.77
CA SER A 36 13.98 -30.17 4.94
C SER A 36 12.97 -31.00 4.14
N THR A 37 13.19 -31.13 2.83
CA THR A 37 12.31 -31.88 1.92
C THR A 37 13.08 -33.00 1.21
N SER A 38 12.44 -34.15 1.10
CA SER A 38 12.89 -35.32 0.33
C SER A 38 12.19 -35.44 -1.03
N TYR A 39 11.41 -34.42 -1.45
CA TYR A 39 10.68 -34.47 -2.71
C TYR A 39 11.64 -34.61 -3.90
N PRO A 40 11.49 -35.62 -4.76
CA PRO A 40 12.45 -35.93 -5.81
C PRO A 40 12.22 -35.06 -7.06
N LEU A 41 12.39 -33.74 -6.93
CA LEU A 41 12.11 -32.78 -8.01
C LEU A 41 12.97 -33.03 -9.27
N PHE A 42 14.21 -33.45 -9.09
CA PHE A 42 15.16 -33.63 -10.19
C PHE A 42 14.90 -34.90 -11.02
N ASP A 43 13.99 -35.78 -10.58
CA ASP A 43 13.56 -36.94 -11.39
C ASP A 43 12.66 -36.52 -12.56
N SER A 44 11.98 -35.37 -12.44
CA SER A 44 11.04 -34.87 -13.44
C SER A 44 11.60 -33.70 -14.25
N LEU A 45 12.48 -32.88 -13.64
CA LEU A 45 13.16 -31.78 -14.33
C LEU A 45 14.45 -32.28 -14.98
N ARG A 46 14.57 -32.08 -16.29
CA ARG A 46 15.78 -32.44 -17.04
C ARG A 46 17.01 -31.70 -16.51
N GLU A 47 18.19 -32.33 -16.60
CA GLU A 47 19.43 -31.75 -16.08
C GLU A 47 19.80 -30.40 -16.73
N ASP A 48 19.47 -30.20 -18.02
CA ASP A 48 19.70 -28.93 -18.71
C ASP A 48 18.91 -27.76 -18.10
N ILE A 49 17.72 -28.01 -17.52
CA ILE A 49 16.93 -26.97 -16.86
C ILE A 49 17.67 -26.38 -15.65
N VAL A 50 18.46 -27.23 -14.98
CA VAL A 50 19.18 -26.91 -13.75
C VAL A 50 20.58 -26.39 -14.08
N ASN A 51 21.33 -27.13 -14.89
CA ASN A 51 22.73 -26.88 -15.20
C ASN A 51 22.93 -25.69 -16.15
N GLU A 52 21.96 -25.39 -17.02
CA GLU A 52 22.00 -24.18 -17.87
C GLU A 52 21.30 -22.98 -17.22
N GLY A 53 20.76 -23.15 -15.99
CA GLY A 53 20.10 -22.07 -15.25
C GLY A 53 18.77 -21.59 -15.84
N LYS A 54 18.05 -22.45 -16.60
CA LYS A 54 16.69 -22.13 -17.10
C LYS A 54 15.73 -21.84 -15.95
N LEU A 55 15.88 -22.58 -14.85
CA LEU A 55 15.40 -22.20 -13.52
C LEU A 55 16.59 -21.91 -12.62
N SER A 56 16.60 -20.74 -12.00
CA SER A 56 17.62 -20.42 -10.99
C SER A 56 17.43 -21.23 -9.71
N GLN A 57 18.46 -21.29 -8.86
CA GLN A 57 18.41 -21.88 -7.52
C GLN A 57 17.17 -21.41 -6.71
N LEU A 58 16.92 -20.11 -6.73
CA LEU A 58 15.79 -19.48 -6.05
C LEU A 58 14.43 -19.90 -6.65
N GLN A 59 14.34 -20.01 -7.98
CA GLN A 59 13.13 -20.48 -8.64
C GLN A 59 12.89 -21.97 -8.37
N LEU A 60 13.95 -22.80 -8.40
CA LEU A 60 13.90 -24.21 -8.05
C LEU A 60 13.42 -24.43 -6.62
N GLU A 61 13.84 -23.59 -5.67
CA GLU A 61 13.34 -23.61 -4.30
C GLU A 61 11.81 -23.43 -4.25
N GLY A 62 11.27 -22.43 -4.96
CA GLY A 62 9.83 -22.21 -4.99
C GLY A 62 9.05 -23.38 -5.60
N VAL A 63 9.58 -23.99 -6.68
CA VAL A 63 8.99 -25.18 -7.31
C VAL A 63 9.04 -26.38 -6.35
N LEU A 64 10.18 -26.60 -5.68
CA LEU A 64 10.39 -27.71 -4.77
C LEU A 64 9.40 -27.67 -3.60
N TYR A 65 9.26 -26.51 -2.94
CA TYR A 65 8.34 -26.38 -1.81
C TYR A 65 6.88 -26.43 -2.23
N ALA A 66 6.52 -25.89 -3.39
CA ALA A 66 5.18 -26.07 -3.95
C ALA A 66 4.83 -27.55 -4.13
N CYS A 67 5.70 -28.30 -4.82
CA CYS A 67 5.46 -29.72 -5.08
C CYS A 67 5.52 -30.59 -3.81
N THR A 68 6.35 -30.20 -2.83
CA THR A 68 6.39 -30.83 -1.50
C THR A 68 5.05 -30.64 -0.79
N LYS A 69 4.55 -29.40 -0.72
CA LYS A 69 3.27 -29.10 -0.06
C LYS A 69 2.08 -29.75 -0.73
N HIS A 70 2.13 -29.92 -2.05
CA HIS A 70 1.12 -30.65 -2.79
C HIS A 70 1.01 -32.14 -2.42
N GLN A 71 1.94 -32.70 -1.63
CA GLN A 71 1.79 -34.06 -1.08
C GLN A 71 0.91 -34.11 0.17
N GLU A 72 0.68 -32.98 0.84
CA GLU A 72 -0.06 -32.91 2.10
C GLU A 72 -1.58 -32.78 1.87
N LEU A 73 -2.37 -33.48 2.69
CA LEU A 73 -3.80 -33.26 2.83
C LEU A 73 -4.06 -32.51 4.14
N LEU A 74 -4.84 -31.43 4.07
CA LEU A 74 -5.32 -30.71 5.24
C LEU A 74 -6.30 -31.60 6.03
N PRO A 75 -6.51 -31.34 7.33
CA PRO A 75 -7.49 -32.06 8.15
C PRO A 75 -8.92 -32.01 7.61
N SER A 76 -9.24 -31.02 6.76
CA SER A 76 -10.52 -30.93 6.04
C SER A 76 -10.68 -31.95 4.90
N GLY A 77 -9.65 -32.77 4.60
CA GLY A 77 -9.60 -33.69 3.47
C GLY A 77 -9.21 -33.04 2.14
N GLN A 78 -9.05 -31.72 2.12
CA GLN A 78 -8.62 -30.94 0.97
C GLN A 78 -7.10 -30.95 0.83
N ARG A 79 -6.57 -31.04 -0.40
CA ARG A 79 -5.13 -30.90 -0.64
C ARG A 79 -4.61 -29.52 -0.26
N ALA A 80 -3.45 -29.47 0.37
CA ALA A 80 -2.78 -28.23 0.75
C ALA A 80 -2.32 -27.44 -0.49
N GLY A 81 -2.39 -26.12 -0.39
CA GLY A 81 -1.94 -25.17 -1.40
C GLY A 81 -0.62 -24.50 -1.00
N PHE A 82 -0.01 -23.83 -1.97
CA PHE A 82 1.24 -23.09 -1.78
C PHE A 82 1.12 -21.67 -2.33
N PHE A 83 1.76 -20.70 -1.66
CA PHE A 83 1.74 -19.30 -2.09
C PHE A 83 3.11 -18.83 -2.60
N ILE A 84 3.14 -18.36 -3.85
CA ILE A 84 4.28 -17.69 -4.47
C ILE A 84 4.03 -16.18 -4.39
N GLY A 85 4.61 -15.56 -3.36
CA GLY A 85 4.59 -14.14 -3.09
C GLY A 85 5.75 -13.37 -3.73
N ASP A 86 6.52 -13.99 -4.65
CA ASP A 86 7.69 -13.35 -5.24
C ASP A 86 7.35 -12.06 -6.00
N GLY A 87 8.22 -11.06 -5.88
CA GLY A 87 8.10 -9.76 -6.52
C GLY A 87 8.09 -9.83 -8.05
N ALA A 88 7.76 -8.70 -8.68
CA ALA A 88 7.89 -8.56 -10.12
C ALA A 88 9.36 -8.79 -10.54
N GLY A 89 9.57 -9.56 -11.61
CA GLY A 89 10.90 -9.79 -12.17
C GLY A 89 11.70 -10.95 -11.55
N VAL A 90 11.22 -11.59 -10.49
CA VAL A 90 11.87 -12.81 -9.92
C VAL A 90 11.60 -14.07 -10.77
N GLY A 91 10.63 -14.02 -11.68
CA GLY A 91 10.32 -15.13 -12.59
C GLY A 91 9.22 -16.08 -12.10
N LYS A 92 8.13 -15.53 -11.54
CA LYS A 92 6.95 -16.32 -11.11
C LYS A 92 6.37 -17.20 -12.21
N GLY A 93 6.27 -16.69 -13.44
CA GLY A 93 5.76 -17.47 -14.57
C GLY A 93 6.62 -18.69 -14.89
N ARG A 94 7.95 -18.58 -14.79
CA ARG A 94 8.88 -19.74 -14.89
C ARG A 94 8.69 -20.73 -13.74
N GLN A 95 8.44 -20.26 -12.52
CA GLN A 95 8.13 -21.16 -11.39
C GLN A 95 6.81 -21.91 -11.61
N ILE A 96 5.76 -21.24 -12.08
CA ILE A 96 4.49 -21.87 -12.45
C ILE A 96 4.73 -22.92 -13.54
N ALA A 97 5.47 -22.57 -14.60
CA ALA A 97 5.82 -23.47 -15.68
C ALA A 97 6.59 -24.71 -15.17
N GLY A 98 7.52 -24.54 -14.23
CA GLY A 98 8.25 -25.63 -13.58
C GLY A 98 7.34 -26.56 -12.76
N ILE A 99 6.38 -26.01 -12.02
CA ILE A 99 5.39 -26.80 -11.25
C ILE A 99 4.48 -27.59 -12.20
N ILE A 100 4.00 -26.97 -13.28
CA ILE A 100 3.19 -27.64 -14.30
C ILE A 100 3.99 -28.75 -14.98
N LEU A 101 5.25 -28.49 -15.33
CA LEU A 101 6.12 -29.47 -15.98
C LEU A 101 6.36 -30.71 -15.09
N ASP A 102 6.68 -30.52 -13.81
CA ASP A 102 6.86 -31.63 -12.86
C ASP A 102 5.59 -32.50 -12.79
N ASN A 103 4.41 -31.88 -12.70
CA ASN A 103 3.15 -32.60 -12.65
C ASN A 103 2.83 -33.30 -13.98
N TYR A 104 3.11 -32.67 -15.11
CA TYR A 104 2.89 -33.23 -16.43
C TYR A 104 3.73 -34.49 -16.67
N VAL A 105 5.02 -34.46 -16.32
CA VAL A 105 5.94 -35.61 -16.43
C VAL A 105 5.50 -36.76 -15.53
N ARG A 106 4.90 -36.46 -14.37
CA ARG A 106 4.33 -37.45 -13.43
C ARG A 106 2.93 -37.94 -13.81
N GLY A 107 2.48 -37.69 -15.05
CA GLY A 107 1.22 -38.20 -15.58
C GLY A 107 0.00 -37.32 -15.34
N ARG A 108 0.13 -36.19 -14.65
CA ARG A 108 -0.97 -35.23 -14.42
C ARG A 108 -1.02 -34.23 -15.56
N ARG A 109 -1.59 -34.66 -16.68
CA ARG A 109 -1.48 -33.98 -17.98
C ARG A 109 -2.48 -32.85 -18.23
N ARG A 110 -3.36 -32.54 -17.27
CA ARG A 110 -4.32 -31.43 -17.34
C ARG A 110 -4.02 -30.43 -16.24
N ALA A 111 -3.76 -29.17 -16.61
CA ALA A 111 -3.56 -28.05 -15.69
C ALA A 111 -4.50 -26.89 -16.05
N VAL A 112 -4.93 -26.12 -15.04
CA VAL A 112 -5.74 -24.91 -15.21
C VAL A 112 -4.94 -23.71 -14.73
N TRP A 113 -4.77 -22.71 -15.61
CA TRP A 113 -4.05 -21.47 -15.33
C TRP A 113 -5.00 -20.28 -15.48
N LEU A 114 -5.40 -19.70 -14.34
CA LEU A 114 -6.24 -18.51 -14.26
C LEU A 114 -5.38 -17.26 -14.14
N SER A 115 -5.58 -16.27 -15.02
CA SER A 115 -4.85 -14.97 -14.97
C SER A 115 -5.76 -13.78 -15.30
N THR A 116 -5.17 -12.58 -15.45
CA THR A 116 -5.90 -11.30 -15.54
C THR A 116 -6.28 -10.87 -16.96
N SER A 117 -5.41 -11.13 -17.93
CA SER A 117 -5.62 -10.82 -19.34
C SER A 117 -5.41 -12.08 -20.18
N THR A 118 -6.12 -12.17 -21.31
CA THR A 118 -5.89 -13.19 -22.32
C THR A 118 -4.52 -13.06 -22.97
N ASP A 119 -3.92 -11.86 -23.00
CA ASP A 119 -2.61 -11.63 -23.64
C ASP A 119 -1.48 -12.36 -22.92
N LEU A 120 -1.64 -12.61 -21.62
CA LEU A 120 -0.66 -13.32 -20.78
C LEU A 120 -0.49 -14.80 -21.15
N HIS A 121 -1.33 -15.36 -22.04
CA HIS A 121 -1.09 -16.70 -22.59
C HIS A 121 0.21 -16.76 -23.40
N HIS A 122 0.63 -15.65 -24.03
CA HIS A 122 1.92 -15.57 -24.71
C HIS A 122 3.09 -15.63 -23.72
N ASP A 123 2.97 -14.97 -22.57
CA ASP A 123 3.94 -15.07 -21.47
C ASP A 123 4.02 -16.49 -20.91
N ALA A 124 2.87 -17.14 -20.67
CA ALA A 124 2.81 -18.53 -20.23
C ALA A 124 3.47 -19.48 -21.24
N THR A 125 3.23 -19.25 -22.54
CA THR A 125 3.88 -20.01 -23.63
C THR A 125 5.38 -19.81 -23.61
N ARG A 126 5.84 -18.56 -23.58
CA ARG A 126 7.26 -18.22 -23.50
C ARG A 126 7.93 -18.92 -22.31
N ASP A 127 7.29 -18.90 -21.14
CA ASP A 127 7.87 -19.45 -19.92
C ASP A 127 7.96 -20.98 -19.96
N LEU A 128 6.97 -21.69 -20.53
CA LEU A 128 7.08 -23.13 -20.78
C LEU A 128 8.18 -23.46 -21.80
N ARG A 129 8.25 -22.70 -22.90
CA ARG A 129 9.27 -22.88 -23.95
C ARG A 129 10.68 -22.63 -23.43
N ALA A 130 10.85 -21.65 -22.55
CA ALA A 130 12.12 -21.35 -21.89
C ALA A 130 12.65 -22.53 -21.06
N LEU A 131 11.76 -23.42 -20.59
CA LEU A 131 12.12 -24.67 -19.91
C LEU A 131 12.28 -25.86 -20.87
N GLY A 132 12.21 -25.63 -22.19
CA GLY A 132 12.23 -26.69 -23.20
C GLY A 132 10.93 -27.51 -23.25
N SER A 133 9.83 -27.00 -22.69
CA SER A 133 8.53 -27.67 -22.68
C SER A 133 7.68 -27.25 -23.89
N HIS A 134 7.04 -28.24 -24.52
CA HIS A 134 6.16 -28.07 -25.68
C HIS A 134 4.68 -28.34 -25.34
N ILE A 135 4.32 -28.32 -24.05
CA ILE A 135 2.95 -28.57 -23.59
C ILE A 135 1.99 -27.58 -24.27
N ASN A 136 0.87 -28.10 -24.79
CA ASN A 136 -0.14 -27.29 -25.46
C ASN A 136 -0.82 -26.32 -24.47
N ILE A 137 -1.03 -25.07 -24.89
CA ILE A 137 -1.80 -24.09 -24.15
C ILE A 137 -3.11 -23.86 -24.91
N ILE A 138 -4.21 -24.17 -24.24
CA ILE A 138 -5.57 -23.95 -24.72
C ILE A 138 -5.99 -22.55 -24.28
N ASN A 139 -6.20 -21.64 -25.23
CA ASN A 139 -6.54 -20.25 -24.96
C ASN A 139 -8.06 -20.08 -24.82
N ASN A 140 -8.51 -20.20 -23.56
CA ASN A 140 -9.86 -19.96 -23.09
C ASN A 140 -10.87 -21.06 -23.46
N CYS A 141 -11.99 -21.10 -22.74
CA CYS A 141 -13.02 -22.14 -22.94
C CYS A 141 -13.75 -22.02 -24.29
N GLN A 142 -13.66 -20.87 -24.97
CA GLN A 142 -14.21 -20.68 -26.31
C GLN A 142 -13.49 -21.55 -27.35
N GLU A 143 -12.21 -21.85 -27.15
CA GLU A 143 -11.47 -22.76 -28.02
C GLU A 143 -11.96 -24.20 -27.85
N LEU A 144 -12.22 -24.60 -26.60
CA LEU A 144 -12.90 -25.87 -26.29
C LEU A 144 -14.29 -25.94 -26.93
N ASP A 145 -15.08 -24.86 -26.86
CA ASP A 145 -16.42 -24.80 -27.47
C ASP A 145 -16.36 -24.95 -29.01
N ARG A 146 -15.36 -24.36 -29.67
CA ARG A 146 -15.19 -24.42 -31.13
C ARG A 146 -14.88 -25.83 -31.58
N GLU A 147 -13.93 -26.50 -30.93
CA GLU A 147 -13.54 -27.88 -31.23
C GLU A 147 -14.67 -28.88 -30.93
N THR A 148 -15.31 -28.76 -29.77
CA THR A 148 -16.34 -29.70 -29.31
C THR A 148 -17.55 -29.74 -30.24
N LYS A 149 -17.86 -28.63 -30.94
CA LYS A 149 -19.00 -28.53 -31.85
C LYS A 149 -18.80 -29.20 -33.22
N VAL A 150 -17.55 -29.46 -33.63
CA VAL A 150 -17.27 -29.92 -35.00
C VAL A 150 -17.02 -31.43 -35.05
N PHE A 151 -16.21 -32.01 -34.16
CA PHE A 151 -15.86 -33.45 -34.19
C PHE A 151 -15.66 -34.11 -32.80
N GLY A 152 -16.05 -33.43 -31.71
CA GLY A 152 -15.59 -33.79 -30.36
C GLY A 152 -14.17 -33.28 -30.08
N LEU A 153 -13.73 -33.29 -28.82
CA LEU A 153 -12.41 -32.78 -28.43
C LEU A 153 -11.28 -33.60 -29.08
N SER A 154 -10.44 -32.95 -29.90
CA SER A 154 -9.23 -33.55 -30.48
C SER A 154 -8.27 -34.04 -29.39
N LYS A 155 -7.40 -35.01 -29.71
CA LYS A 155 -6.38 -35.52 -28.76
C LYS A 155 -5.47 -34.41 -28.22
N GLU A 156 -5.24 -33.37 -29.02
CA GLU A 156 -4.38 -32.22 -28.67
C GLU A 156 -5.05 -31.27 -27.66
N MET A 157 -6.38 -31.30 -27.56
CA MET A 157 -7.18 -30.45 -26.64
C MET A 157 -7.69 -31.21 -25.41
N GLN A 158 -7.38 -32.51 -25.32
CA GLN A 158 -7.68 -33.37 -24.17
C GLN A 158 -6.63 -33.27 -23.06
N GLU A 159 -5.42 -32.80 -23.37
CA GLU A 159 -4.28 -32.66 -22.45
C GLU A 159 -3.60 -31.32 -22.68
N GLY A 160 -3.01 -30.74 -21.63
CA GLY A 160 -2.31 -29.45 -21.71
C GLY A 160 -2.67 -28.50 -20.57
N VAL A 161 -2.48 -27.21 -20.84
CA VAL A 161 -2.79 -26.12 -19.92
C VAL A 161 -4.00 -25.35 -20.45
N LEU A 162 -5.11 -25.39 -19.72
CA LEU A 162 -6.25 -24.51 -19.97
C LEU A 162 -5.94 -23.12 -19.39
N PHE A 163 -5.58 -22.18 -20.26
CA PHE A 163 -5.32 -20.79 -19.89
C PHE A 163 -6.59 -19.96 -20.05
N MET A 164 -7.06 -19.31 -18.99
CA MET A 164 -8.26 -18.48 -19.06
C MET A 164 -8.22 -17.31 -18.08
N THR A 165 -9.09 -16.33 -18.27
CA THR A 165 -9.15 -15.16 -17.38
C THR A 165 -10.16 -15.33 -16.26
N TYR A 166 -9.94 -14.64 -15.13
CA TYR A 166 -10.94 -14.51 -14.07
C TYR A 166 -12.28 -13.96 -14.58
N THR A 167 -12.23 -13.05 -15.55
CA THR A 167 -13.44 -12.48 -16.19
C THR A 167 -14.18 -13.50 -17.04
N THR A 168 -13.48 -14.47 -17.65
CA THR A 168 -14.13 -15.54 -18.39
C THR A 168 -14.74 -16.58 -17.44
N LEU A 169 -14.07 -16.88 -16.32
CA LEU A 169 -14.56 -17.84 -15.32
C LEU A 169 -15.97 -17.49 -14.82
N ILE A 170 -16.25 -16.20 -14.62
CA ILE A 170 -17.55 -15.70 -14.13
C ILE A 170 -18.65 -15.62 -15.20
N GLN A 171 -18.35 -15.91 -16.48
CA GLN A 171 -19.34 -15.80 -17.54
C GLN A 171 -20.39 -16.90 -17.42
N GLN A 172 -21.66 -16.49 -17.48
CA GLN A 172 -22.81 -17.39 -17.51
C GLN A 172 -23.37 -17.48 -18.94
N PRO A 173 -24.01 -18.61 -19.30
CA PRO A 173 -24.73 -18.75 -20.56
C PRO A 173 -25.84 -17.68 -20.67
N ALA A 174 -26.10 -17.20 -21.90
CA ALA A 174 -27.15 -16.22 -22.17
C ALA A 174 -28.54 -16.77 -21.76
N LYS A 175 -29.37 -15.93 -21.13
CA LYS A 175 -30.74 -16.28 -20.72
C LYS A 175 -31.50 -16.92 -21.90
N GLY A 176 -32.03 -18.13 -21.70
CA GLY A 176 -32.77 -18.88 -22.72
C GLY A 176 -31.96 -19.87 -23.57
N LYS A 177 -30.64 -19.97 -23.39
CA LYS A 177 -29.81 -21.03 -23.99
C LYS A 177 -29.39 -22.06 -22.93
N ASN A 178 -29.64 -23.34 -23.19
CA ASN A 178 -29.17 -24.47 -22.35
C ASN A 178 -27.65 -24.69 -22.50
N GLY A 179 -26.85 -23.72 -22.02
CA GLY A 179 -25.38 -23.83 -21.98
C GLY A 179 -24.89 -24.13 -20.56
N LYS A 180 -23.71 -24.76 -20.44
CA LYS A 180 -23.00 -24.91 -19.16
C LYS A 180 -22.36 -23.59 -18.74
N SER A 181 -22.19 -23.35 -17.45
CA SER A 181 -21.35 -22.23 -16.96
C SER A 181 -19.90 -22.47 -17.35
N ARG A 182 -19.09 -21.40 -17.44
CA ARG A 182 -17.65 -21.53 -17.72
C ARG A 182 -16.94 -22.35 -16.65
N LEU A 183 -17.31 -22.17 -15.37
CA LEU A 183 -16.84 -23.02 -14.29
C LEU A 183 -17.14 -24.51 -14.56
N GLN A 184 -18.40 -24.86 -14.88
CA GLN A 184 -18.77 -26.25 -15.10
C GLN A 184 -18.00 -26.86 -16.29
N GLN A 185 -17.76 -26.09 -17.35
CA GLN A 185 -16.92 -26.56 -18.46
C GLN A 185 -15.49 -26.87 -18.04
N VAL A 186 -14.90 -26.07 -17.16
CA VAL A 186 -13.57 -26.35 -16.59
C VAL A 186 -13.60 -27.65 -15.79
N ILE A 187 -14.60 -27.83 -14.93
CA ILE A 187 -14.77 -29.05 -14.12
C ILE A 187 -14.92 -30.29 -15.00
N ASP A 188 -15.71 -30.19 -16.05
CA ASP A 188 -15.91 -31.29 -17.01
C ASP A 188 -14.62 -31.62 -17.77
N TRP A 189 -13.87 -30.59 -18.19
CA TRP A 189 -12.60 -30.78 -18.91
C TRP A 189 -11.51 -31.41 -18.03
N VAL A 190 -11.39 -31.00 -16.76
CA VAL A 190 -10.41 -31.62 -15.85
C VAL A 190 -10.80 -33.04 -15.42
N GLY A 191 -12.06 -33.43 -15.61
CA GLY A 191 -12.55 -34.79 -15.31
C GLY A 191 -13.21 -34.95 -13.95
N GLY A 192 -13.69 -33.86 -13.34
CA GLY A 192 -14.49 -33.90 -12.09
C GLY A 192 -13.69 -33.76 -10.79
N PRO A 193 -14.31 -34.05 -9.63
CA PRO A 193 -13.80 -33.70 -8.29
C PRO A 193 -12.56 -34.50 -7.85
N ASP A 194 -12.33 -35.67 -8.47
CA ASP A 194 -11.17 -36.51 -8.16
C ASP A 194 -9.88 -36.04 -8.85
N TRP A 195 -9.97 -35.04 -9.73
CA TRP A 195 -8.82 -34.48 -10.41
C TRP A 195 -7.79 -33.92 -9.42
N ASP A 196 -6.54 -34.36 -9.60
CA ASP A 196 -5.42 -33.99 -8.76
C ASP A 196 -4.37 -33.13 -9.51
N GLY A 197 -4.69 -32.59 -10.68
CA GLY A 197 -3.78 -31.72 -11.43
C GLY A 197 -3.57 -30.33 -10.82
N CYS A 198 -2.79 -29.50 -11.51
CA CYS A 198 -2.42 -28.15 -11.05
C CYS A 198 -3.54 -27.14 -11.30
N LEU A 199 -3.96 -26.43 -10.24
CA LEU A 199 -4.85 -25.28 -10.31
C LEU A 199 -4.09 -24.02 -9.91
N ILE A 200 -3.75 -23.18 -10.89
CA ILE A 200 -2.93 -21.99 -10.71
C ILE A 200 -3.81 -20.75 -10.70
N PHE A 201 -3.72 -19.97 -9.64
CA PHE A 201 -4.29 -18.63 -9.54
C PHE A 201 -3.16 -17.60 -9.68
N ASP A 202 -2.92 -17.13 -10.90
CA ASP A 202 -1.95 -16.09 -11.20
C ASP A 202 -2.55 -14.70 -11.07
N GLU A 203 -1.80 -13.78 -10.46
CA GLU A 203 -2.31 -12.49 -9.97
C GLU A 203 -3.57 -12.65 -9.09
N CYS A 204 -3.52 -13.62 -8.16
CA CYS A 204 -4.66 -14.05 -7.33
C CYS A 204 -5.28 -12.94 -6.47
N HIS A 205 -4.61 -11.79 -6.30
CA HIS A 205 -5.16 -10.62 -5.62
C HIS A 205 -6.45 -10.08 -6.27
N LYS A 206 -6.80 -10.50 -7.51
CA LYS A 206 -8.12 -10.19 -8.10
C LYS A 206 -9.30 -10.83 -7.37
N ALA A 207 -9.07 -11.90 -6.60
CA ALA A 207 -10.09 -12.57 -5.80
C ALA A 207 -10.19 -12.03 -4.36
N LYS A 208 -9.50 -10.92 -4.03
CA LYS A 208 -9.37 -10.40 -2.66
C LYS A 208 -10.68 -10.00 -1.96
N ASN A 209 -11.71 -9.64 -2.72
CA ASN A 209 -12.99 -9.18 -2.19
C ASN A 209 -13.92 -10.37 -1.93
N PHE A 210 -13.47 -11.31 -1.10
CA PHE A 210 -14.24 -12.45 -0.62
C PHE A 210 -14.55 -12.28 0.87
N THR A 211 -15.82 -12.36 1.24
CA THR A 211 -16.27 -12.33 2.64
C THR A 211 -17.03 -13.61 2.94
N PRO A 212 -16.44 -14.56 3.71
CA PRO A 212 -17.10 -15.79 4.09
C PRO A 212 -18.44 -15.53 4.80
N GLY A 213 -19.51 -16.21 4.39
CA GLY A 213 -20.86 -16.06 4.96
C GLY A 213 -21.61 -14.80 4.51
N LYS A 214 -21.01 -13.97 3.65
CA LYS A 214 -21.64 -12.81 2.99
C LYS A 214 -21.32 -12.83 1.50
N GLU A 215 -21.65 -13.92 0.82
CA GLU A 215 -21.34 -14.13 -0.60
C GLU A 215 -22.02 -13.08 -1.49
N ALA A 216 -23.19 -12.56 -1.09
CA ALA A 216 -23.90 -11.50 -1.80
C ALA A 216 -23.11 -10.16 -1.84
N GLN A 217 -22.25 -9.91 -0.85
CA GLN A 217 -21.38 -8.72 -0.78
C GLN A 217 -20.01 -8.97 -1.45
N SER A 218 -19.71 -10.22 -1.81
CA SER A 218 -18.45 -10.59 -2.43
C SER A 218 -18.48 -10.37 -3.94
N THR A 219 -17.30 -10.14 -4.54
CA THR A 219 -17.22 -10.06 -6.00
C THR A 219 -17.51 -11.43 -6.63
N LYS A 220 -18.17 -11.45 -7.80
CA LYS A 220 -18.43 -12.70 -8.53
C LYS A 220 -17.16 -13.53 -8.77
N VAL A 221 -16.04 -12.85 -9.06
CA VAL A 221 -14.72 -13.49 -9.24
C VAL A 221 -14.30 -14.25 -7.99
N ALA A 222 -14.39 -13.60 -6.81
CA ALA A 222 -14.05 -14.23 -5.55
C ALA A 222 -14.91 -15.47 -5.26
N THR A 223 -16.22 -15.38 -5.51
CA THR A 223 -17.15 -16.49 -5.29
C THR A 223 -16.85 -17.68 -6.22
N GLU A 224 -16.58 -17.45 -7.50
CA GLU A 224 -16.23 -18.52 -8.45
C GLU A 224 -14.86 -19.15 -8.15
N VAL A 225 -13.88 -18.34 -7.70
CA VAL A 225 -12.57 -18.83 -7.24
C VAL A 225 -12.71 -19.72 -6.00
N GLN A 226 -13.63 -19.42 -5.08
CA GLN A 226 -13.92 -20.32 -3.98
C GLN A 226 -14.69 -21.57 -4.45
N ALA A 227 -15.64 -21.42 -5.37
CA ALA A 227 -16.45 -22.52 -5.90
C ALA A 227 -15.60 -23.58 -6.60
N ILE A 228 -14.65 -23.18 -7.47
CA ILE A 228 -13.76 -24.13 -8.16
C ILE A 228 -12.87 -24.90 -7.16
N GLN A 229 -12.39 -24.24 -6.11
CA GLN A 229 -11.60 -24.89 -5.07
C GLN A 229 -12.45 -25.90 -4.27
N ASN A 230 -13.72 -25.58 -3.98
CA ASN A 230 -14.60 -26.52 -3.27
C ASN A 230 -14.95 -27.74 -4.13
N GLN A 231 -15.16 -27.54 -5.44
CA GLN A 231 -15.50 -28.62 -6.37
C GLN A 231 -14.30 -29.51 -6.74
N LEU A 232 -13.06 -29.02 -6.57
CA LEU A 232 -11.83 -29.77 -6.84
C LEU A 232 -11.01 -29.98 -5.54
N PRO A 233 -11.47 -30.82 -4.60
CA PRO A 233 -10.82 -31.02 -3.30
C PRO A 233 -9.39 -31.54 -3.42
N LYS A 234 -9.10 -32.37 -4.43
CA LYS A 234 -7.79 -33.02 -4.63
C LYS A 234 -6.81 -32.20 -5.48
N ALA A 235 -7.22 -31.05 -6.01
CA ALA A 235 -6.38 -30.21 -6.87
C ALA A 235 -5.14 -29.66 -6.14
N ARG A 236 -4.05 -29.54 -6.89
CA ARG A 236 -2.78 -28.95 -6.45
C ARG A 236 -2.80 -27.44 -6.67
N VAL A 237 -3.20 -26.70 -5.63
CA VAL A 237 -3.43 -25.26 -5.72
C VAL A 237 -2.14 -24.47 -5.56
N VAL A 238 -1.92 -23.51 -6.45
CA VAL A 238 -0.85 -22.50 -6.32
C VAL A 238 -1.49 -21.11 -6.39
N TYR A 239 -1.29 -20.33 -5.34
CA TYR A 239 -1.62 -18.92 -5.33
C TYR A 239 -0.37 -18.14 -5.74
N CYS A 240 -0.46 -17.28 -6.75
CA CYS A 240 0.68 -16.53 -7.28
C CYS A 240 0.31 -15.06 -7.34
N SER A 241 1.01 -14.21 -6.58
CA SER A 241 0.83 -12.75 -6.63
C SER A 241 1.95 -12.03 -5.89
N ALA A 242 2.59 -11.06 -6.54
CA ALA A 242 3.59 -10.19 -5.90
C ALA A 242 2.98 -9.33 -4.77
N THR A 243 1.68 -9.08 -4.83
CA THR A 243 0.93 -8.20 -3.93
C THR A 243 -0.29 -8.95 -3.40
N GLY A 244 -0.13 -10.26 -3.14
CA GLY A 244 -1.24 -11.17 -2.81
C GLY A 244 -2.05 -10.74 -1.59
N VAL A 245 -1.42 -10.03 -0.64
CA VAL A 245 -2.03 -9.63 0.63
C VAL A 245 -1.65 -8.19 0.99
N SER A 246 -2.39 -7.21 0.47
CA SER A 246 -2.26 -5.80 0.91
C SER A 246 -2.83 -5.57 2.31
N GLU A 247 -3.87 -6.34 2.66
CA GLU A 247 -4.58 -6.32 3.95
C GLU A 247 -4.92 -7.78 4.28
N VAL A 248 -4.90 -8.14 5.57
CA VAL A 248 -5.17 -9.51 6.04
C VAL A 248 -6.54 -10.02 5.56
N GLY A 249 -7.54 -9.14 5.49
CA GLY A 249 -8.88 -9.44 4.98
C GLY A 249 -8.89 -10.03 3.57
N ASN A 250 -7.88 -9.69 2.76
CA ASN A 250 -7.78 -10.12 1.36
C ASN A 250 -7.38 -11.60 1.21
N MET A 251 -6.99 -12.28 2.30
CA MET A 251 -6.59 -13.69 2.27
C MET A 251 -7.75 -14.67 2.25
N ALA A 252 -8.99 -14.22 2.45
CA ALA A 252 -10.13 -15.10 2.73
C ALA A 252 -10.34 -16.25 1.72
N PHE A 253 -9.98 -16.05 0.44
CA PHE A 253 -10.11 -17.06 -0.61
C PHE A 253 -8.97 -18.10 -0.62
N MET A 254 -7.87 -17.84 0.09
CA MET A 254 -6.67 -18.70 0.16
C MET A 254 -6.85 -19.85 1.17
N THR A 255 -8.01 -20.50 1.13
CA THR A 255 -8.42 -21.54 2.09
C THR A 255 -7.49 -22.74 2.12
N ARG A 256 -6.78 -23.03 1.02
CA ARG A 256 -5.85 -24.18 0.93
C ARG A 256 -4.51 -23.97 1.64
N LEU A 257 -4.23 -22.78 2.18
CA LEU A 257 -3.06 -22.56 3.04
C LEU A 257 -3.23 -23.19 4.44
N GLY A 258 -4.47 -23.53 4.84
CA GLY A 258 -4.72 -24.19 6.13
C GLY A 258 -4.40 -23.31 7.34
N LEU A 259 -4.57 -21.99 7.20
CA LEU A 259 -4.34 -21.01 8.28
C LEU A 259 -5.52 -20.94 9.26
N TRP A 260 -6.72 -21.33 8.82
CA TRP A 260 -7.93 -21.41 9.63
C TRP A 260 -8.68 -22.71 9.30
N GLY A 261 -9.61 -23.10 10.18
CA GLY A 261 -10.38 -24.35 10.07
C GLY A 261 -9.82 -25.49 10.95
N PRO A 262 -10.29 -26.73 10.73
CA PRO A 262 -9.90 -27.88 11.54
C PRO A 262 -8.38 -28.10 11.57
N GLY A 263 -7.82 -28.27 12.76
CA GLY A 263 -6.37 -28.45 12.99
C GLY A 263 -5.52 -27.19 12.83
N SER A 264 -6.15 -26.01 12.89
CA SER A 264 -5.46 -24.71 12.94
C SER A 264 -5.80 -23.94 14.22
N PRO A 265 -5.04 -22.88 14.57
CA PRO A 265 -5.31 -22.07 15.77
C PRO A 265 -6.61 -21.25 15.72
N PHE A 266 -7.20 -21.12 14.53
CA PHE A 266 -8.34 -20.26 14.28
C PHE A 266 -9.48 -21.11 13.72
N ALA A 267 -10.63 -21.12 14.42
CA ALA A 267 -11.77 -21.93 14.01
C ALA A 267 -12.26 -21.57 12.60
N ASP A 268 -12.27 -20.28 12.26
CA ASP A 268 -12.67 -19.76 10.96
C ASP A 268 -11.87 -18.49 10.57
N PHE A 269 -12.18 -17.95 9.39
CA PHE A 269 -11.54 -16.75 8.89
C PHE A 269 -11.88 -15.48 9.69
N GLN A 270 -13.07 -15.38 10.30
CA GLN A 270 -13.43 -14.21 11.09
C GLN A 270 -12.62 -14.16 12.38
N ALA A 271 -12.50 -15.30 13.07
CA ALA A 271 -11.65 -15.45 14.24
C ALA A 271 -10.18 -15.11 13.92
N PHE A 272 -9.69 -15.57 12.76
CA PHE A 272 -8.38 -15.19 12.25
C PHE A 272 -8.27 -13.67 12.05
N LEU A 273 -9.20 -13.05 11.32
CA LEU A 273 -9.16 -11.61 11.00
C LEU A 273 -9.26 -10.72 12.24
N GLU A 274 -10.14 -11.06 13.18
CA GLU A 274 -10.27 -10.34 14.46
C GLU A 274 -9.00 -10.44 15.30
N SER A 275 -8.40 -11.62 15.35
CA SER A 275 -7.12 -11.83 16.05
C SER A 275 -6.02 -10.96 15.47
N MET A 276 -5.90 -10.90 14.14
CA MET A 276 -4.91 -10.05 13.46
C MET A 276 -5.14 -8.57 13.69
N LYS A 277 -6.40 -8.11 13.63
CA LYS A 277 -6.76 -6.70 13.90
C LYS A 277 -6.48 -6.30 15.36
N ARG A 278 -6.74 -7.21 16.31
CA ARG A 278 -6.54 -6.97 17.74
C ARG A 278 -5.06 -6.93 18.13
N ARG A 279 -4.26 -7.86 17.59
CA ARG A 279 -2.86 -8.08 18.01
C ARG A 279 -1.86 -7.23 17.22
N GLY A 280 -2.27 -6.65 16.10
CA GLY A 280 -1.47 -5.68 15.35
C GLY A 280 -0.36 -6.30 14.50
N VAL A 281 0.55 -5.45 14.03
CA VAL A 281 1.53 -5.78 12.98
C VAL A 281 2.60 -6.77 13.45
N SER A 282 3.07 -6.67 14.70
CA SER A 282 4.12 -7.56 15.21
C SER A 282 3.67 -9.03 15.24
N PHE A 283 2.37 -9.28 15.47
CA PHE A 283 1.79 -10.62 15.39
C PHE A 283 1.74 -11.15 13.96
N LEU A 284 1.48 -10.28 12.97
CA LEU A 284 1.51 -10.65 11.55
C LEU A 284 2.92 -11.05 11.08
N GLU A 285 3.95 -10.36 11.58
CA GLU A 285 5.36 -10.71 11.30
C GLU A 285 5.68 -12.12 11.82
N MET A 286 5.23 -12.44 13.04
CA MET A 286 5.40 -13.78 13.61
C MET A 286 4.60 -14.86 12.87
N LEU A 287 3.37 -14.55 12.46
CA LEU A 287 2.60 -15.45 11.61
C LEU A 287 3.32 -15.69 10.28
N ALA A 288 3.84 -14.66 9.63
CA ALA A 288 4.58 -14.80 8.38
C ALA A 288 5.82 -15.69 8.55
N MET A 289 6.57 -15.49 9.63
CA MET A 289 7.71 -16.32 10.03
C MET A 289 7.32 -17.80 10.22
N GLU A 290 6.21 -18.08 10.90
CA GLU A 290 5.70 -19.43 11.14
C GLU A 290 5.19 -20.09 9.84
N ILE A 291 4.45 -19.36 9.00
CA ILE A 291 3.99 -19.86 7.69
C ILE A 291 5.19 -20.16 6.78
N LYS A 292 6.26 -19.36 6.85
CA LYS A 292 7.50 -19.62 6.10
C LYS A 292 8.23 -20.84 6.64
N SER A 293 8.44 -20.96 7.96
CA SER A 293 9.13 -22.12 8.55
C SER A 293 8.41 -23.44 8.25
N GLU A 294 7.09 -23.40 8.10
CA GLU A 294 6.27 -24.53 7.72
C GLU A 294 6.29 -24.81 6.20
N GLY A 295 6.87 -23.92 5.38
CA GLY A 295 7.03 -24.08 3.94
C GLY A 295 5.76 -23.82 3.12
N TYR A 296 4.83 -22.99 3.61
CA TYR A 296 3.58 -22.68 2.88
C TYR A 296 3.74 -21.58 1.83
N TYR A 297 4.79 -20.78 1.91
CA TYR A 297 5.02 -19.73 0.93
C TYR A 297 6.50 -19.36 0.78
N VAL A 298 6.80 -18.73 -0.36
CA VAL A 298 8.04 -17.99 -0.61
C VAL A 298 7.68 -16.58 -1.06
N ALA A 299 8.39 -15.57 -0.57
CA ALA A 299 8.20 -14.18 -0.98
C ALA A 299 9.53 -13.43 -1.02
N ARG A 300 10.09 -13.33 -2.22
CA ARG A 300 11.40 -12.73 -2.49
C ARG A 300 11.24 -11.66 -3.56
N GLY A 301 12.01 -10.58 -3.51
CA GLY A 301 11.89 -9.48 -4.48
C GLY A 301 13.23 -9.10 -5.09
N LEU A 302 13.24 -8.55 -6.30
CA LEU A 302 14.48 -7.97 -6.83
C LEU A 302 14.97 -6.83 -5.93
N SER A 303 16.27 -6.80 -5.71
CA SER A 303 16.96 -5.73 -5.01
C SER A 303 16.85 -4.43 -5.81
N PHE A 304 16.65 -3.32 -5.11
CA PHE A 304 16.72 -1.98 -5.68
C PHE A 304 18.05 -1.30 -5.34
N MET A 305 19.03 -2.02 -4.77
CA MET A 305 20.34 -1.48 -4.34
C MET A 305 21.02 -0.67 -5.44
N ASN A 306 20.95 -1.14 -6.68
CA ASN A 306 21.59 -0.50 -7.83
C ASN A 306 20.66 0.50 -8.56
N ALA A 307 19.40 0.63 -8.14
CA ALA A 307 18.46 1.58 -8.73
C ALA A 307 18.58 2.94 -8.03
N GLU A 308 18.62 4.01 -8.81
CA GLU A 308 18.70 5.37 -8.28
C GLU A 308 17.29 5.95 -8.14
N PHE A 309 17.00 6.59 -7.00
CA PHE A 309 15.74 7.31 -6.78
C PHE A 309 16.05 8.79 -6.60
N MET A 310 15.38 9.61 -7.41
CA MET A 310 15.50 11.06 -7.38
C MET A 310 14.12 11.67 -7.20
N GLU A 311 14.02 12.64 -6.30
CA GLU A 311 12.84 13.48 -6.20
C GLU A 311 12.97 14.62 -7.23
N LEU A 312 11.93 14.78 -8.06
CA LEU A 312 11.85 15.85 -9.03
C LEU A 312 10.70 16.78 -8.64
N GLN A 313 11.05 17.84 -7.92
CA GLN A 313 10.11 18.86 -7.50
C GLN A 313 9.74 19.76 -8.68
N CYS A 314 8.44 19.90 -8.91
CA CYS A 314 7.81 20.77 -9.89
C CYS A 314 7.07 21.87 -9.11
N ALA A 315 7.81 22.87 -8.64
CA ALA A 315 7.19 24.03 -8.02
C ALA A 315 6.28 24.73 -9.04
N LEU A 316 5.05 25.04 -8.62
CA LEU A 316 4.16 25.88 -9.41
C LEU A 316 4.75 27.29 -9.51
N THR A 317 4.60 27.93 -10.66
CA THR A 317 4.87 29.36 -10.81
C THR A 317 3.68 30.18 -10.31
N GLU A 318 3.90 31.46 -9.98
CA GLU A 318 2.82 32.35 -9.52
C GLU A 318 1.61 32.38 -10.48
N ALA A 319 1.86 32.36 -11.79
CA ALA A 319 0.79 32.30 -12.80
C ALA A 319 -0.03 30.99 -12.73
N GLN A 320 0.61 29.88 -12.39
CA GLN A 320 -0.06 28.59 -12.25
C GLN A 320 -0.84 28.47 -10.95
N GLU A 321 -0.32 29.05 -9.87
CA GLU A 321 -1.05 29.16 -8.61
C GLU A 321 -2.33 29.98 -8.80
N GLN A 322 -2.24 31.09 -9.55
CA GLN A 322 -3.42 31.88 -9.94
C GLN A 322 -4.41 31.07 -10.77
N GLU A 323 -3.96 30.35 -11.81
CA GLU A 323 -4.85 29.50 -12.62
C GLU A 323 -5.50 28.36 -11.80
N TYR A 324 -4.76 27.77 -10.87
CA TYR A 324 -5.28 26.78 -9.94
C TYR A 324 -6.37 27.37 -9.04
N ASP A 325 -6.09 28.54 -8.45
CA ASP A 325 -7.00 29.23 -7.54
C ASP A 325 -8.26 29.75 -8.26
N GLU A 326 -8.14 30.19 -9.52
CA GLU A 326 -9.29 30.51 -10.39
C GLU A 326 -10.18 29.29 -10.63
N ALA A 327 -9.57 28.12 -10.88
CA ALA A 327 -10.32 26.87 -11.02
C ALA A 327 -11.03 26.48 -9.70
N VAL A 328 -10.37 26.68 -8.55
CA VAL A 328 -10.99 26.50 -7.23
C VAL A 328 -12.19 27.42 -7.04
N LYS A 329 -12.05 28.72 -7.36
CA LYS A 329 -13.13 29.70 -7.28
C LYS A 329 -14.32 29.29 -8.17
N LEU A 330 -14.07 28.83 -9.40
CA LEU A 330 -15.14 28.35 -10.28
C LEU A 330 -15.91 27.16 -9.68
N TRP A 331 -15.22 26.20 -9.05
CA TRP A 331 -15.88 25.08 -8.36
C TRP A 331 -16.69 25.51 -7.15
N GLN A 332 -16.26 26.56 -6.43
CA GLN A 332 -17.02 27.14 -5.33
C GLN A 332 -18.29 27.84 -5.82
N ASP A 333 -18.18 28.60 -6.91
CA ASP A 333 -19.32 29.30 -7.50
C ASP A 333 -20.31 28.31 -8.13
N LEU A 334 -19.83 27.28 -8.86
CA LEU A 334 -20.68 26.19 -9.33
C LEU A 334 -21.44 25.54 -8.17
N ARG A 335 -20.79 25.31 -7.02
CA ARG A 335 -21.47 24.73 -5.85
C ARG A 335 -22.58 25.65 -5.33
N TRP A 336 -22.32 26.95 -5.27
CA TRP A 336 -23.29 27.95 -4.83
C TRP A 336 -24.48 28.02 -5.79
N ASP A 337 -24.22 28.14 -7.09
CA ASP A 337 -25.23 28.20 -8.15
C ASP A 337 -26.05 26.92 -8.21
N LEU A 338 -25.42 25.76 -7.98
CA LEU A 338 -26.09 24.46 -7.94
C LEU A 338 -27.03 24.33 -6.74
N SER A 339 -26.63 24.81 -5.56
CA SER A 339 -27.51 24.86 -4.39
C SER A 339 -28.73 25.74 -4.64
N GLN A 340 -28.52 26.94 -5.20
CA GLN A 340 -29.61 27.84 -5.57
C GLN A 340 -30.54 27.19 -6.60
N ALA A 341 -29.99 26.56 -7.64
CA ALA A 341 -30.79 25.88 -8.65
C ALA A 341 -31.62 24.73 -8.08
N LEU A 342 -31.08 23.97 -7.11
CA LEU A 342 -31.82 22.91 -6.41
C LEU A 342 -32.99 23.47 -5.58
N GLU A 343 -32.79 24.58 -4.88
CA GLU A 343 -33.86 25.28 -4.15
C GLU A 343 -34.96 25.79 -5.08
N LEU A 344 -34.58 26.39 -6.21
CA LEU A 344 -35.50 26.95 -7.20
C LEU A 344 -36.30 25.88 -7.95
N THR A 345 -35.67 24.74 -8.24
CA THR A 345 -36.29 23.64 -9.00
C THR A 345 -37.04 22.64 -8.13
N GLY A 346 -36.72 22.57 -6.83
CA GLY A 346 -37.31 21.63 -5.88
C GLY A 346 -36.82 20.19 -6.02
N VAL A 347 -35.80 19.94 -6.85
CA VAL A 347 -35.21 18.61 -7.09
C VAL A 347 -34.54 18.08 -5.82
N GLN A 348 -34.78 16.81 -5.47
CA GLN A 348 -34.15 16.19 -4.30
C GLN A 348 -32.61 16.28 -4.31
N ASN A 349 -32.08 16.83 -3.22
CA ASN A 349 -30.66 17.19 -3.03
C ASN A 349 -29.66 16.04 -3.24
N ARG A 350 -30.07 14.79 -3.00
CA ARG A 350 -29.16 13.64 -2.85
C ARG A 350 -28.58 13.12 -4.17
N GLU A 351 -29.24 13.34 -5.31
CA GLU A 351 -28.81 12.77 -6.60
C GLU A 351 -27.63 13.51 -7.25
N VAL A 352 -27.41 14.77 -6.88
CA VAL A 352 -26.45 15.66 -7.56
C VAL A 352 -25.10 15.78 -6.84
N TRP A 353 -25.07 15.72 -5.50
CA TRP A 353 -23.82 15.90 -4.76
C TRP A 353 -22.84 14.74 -4.91
N LYS A 354 -23.32 13.51 -5.04
CA LYS A 354 -22.45 12.34 -5.25
C LYS A 354 -21.63 12.46 -6.56
N PRO A 355 -22.24 12.73 -7.73
CA PRO A 355 -21.48 12.99 -8.94
C PRO A 355 -20.65 14.28 -8.86
N PHE A 356 -21.11 15.33 -8.15
CA PHE A 356 -20.33 16.57 -7.95
C PHE A 356 -18.96 16.28 -7.31
N TRP A 357 -18.95 15.65 -6.12
CA TRP A 357 -17.70 15.38 -5.40
C TRP A 357 -16.79 14.40 -6.14
N ALA A 358 -17.37 13.40 -6.83
CA ALA A 358 -16.61 12.47 -7.66
C ALA A 358 -15.94 13.16 -8.85
N THR A 359 -16.62 14.11 -9.48
CA THR A 359 -16.12 14.87 -10.63
C THR A 359 -15.07 15.89 -10.20
N GLN A 360 -15.33 16.65 -9.13
CA GLN A 360 -14.38 17.60 -8.55
C GLN A 360 -13.05 16.93 -8.21
N GLN A 361 -13.08 15.77 -7.55
CA GLN A 361 -11.87 15.04 -7.20
C GLN A 361 -11.06 14.62 -8.44
N ARG A 362 -11.73 14.15 -9.51
CA ARG A 362 -11.08 13.77 -10.77
C ARG A 362 -10.50 14.99 -11.49
N PHE A 363 -11.21 16.11 -11.46
CA PHE A 363 -10.78 17.37 -12.06
C PHE A 363 -9.45 17.85 -11.48
N PHE A 364 -9.35 18.00 -10.15
CA PHE A 364 -8.11 18.52 -9.53
C PHE A 364 -6.94 17.55 -9.65
N LYS A 365 -7.20 16.23 -9.64
CA LYS A 365 -6.16 15.22 -9.94
C LYS A 365 -5.60 15.39 -11.36
N LEU A 366 -6.47 15.52 -12.36
CA LEU A 366 -6.06 15.76 -13.74
C LEU A 366 -5.37 17.10 -13.92
N LEU A 367 -5.80 18.14 -13.21
CA LEU A 367 -5.16 19.45 -13.22
C LEU A 367 -3.72 19.36 -12.70
N CYS A 368 -3.48 18.69 -11.56
CA CYS A 368 -2.14 18.47 -11.01
C CYS A 368 -1.22 17.69 -11.97
N ILE A 369 -1.73 16.63 -12.61
CA ILE A 369 -0.97 15.86 -13.61
C ILE A 369 -0.65 16.72 -14.82
N SER A 370 -1.62 17.53 -15.27
CA SER A 370 -1.44 18.42 -16.40
C SER A 370 -0.40 19.48 -16.11
N ILE A 371 -0.39 20.05 -14.90
CA ILE A 371 0.67 20.94 -14.43
C ILE A 371 2.03 20.24 -14.61
N LYS A 372 2.24 19.04 -14.05
CA LYS A 372 3.54 18.34 -14.16
C LYS A 372 3.98 17.97 -15.59
N ALA A 373 3.05 17.50 -16.42
CA ALA A 373 3.37 16.83 -17.68
C ALA A 373 3.28 17.73 -18.91
N CYS A 374 2.52 18.83 -18.83
CA CYS A 374 2.28 19.72 -19.95
C CYS A 374 3.46 20.66 -20.16
N ALA A 375 4.10 20.60 -21.32
CA ALA A 375 5.26 21.43 -21.66
C ALA A 375 4.97 22.93 -21.66
N LEU A 376 3.70 23.32 -21.89
CA LEU A 376 3.26 24.72 -21.83
C LEU A 376 3.03 25.22 -20.40
N PHE A 377 2.80 24.32 -19.44
CA PHE A 377 2.50 24.69 -18.05
C PHE A 377 3.73 24.50 -17.17
N VAL A 378 4.39 23.34 -17.15
CA VAL A 378 5.63 23.13 -16.38
C VAL A 378 6.78 22.61 -17.25
N PRO A 379 7.90 23.35 -17.35
CA PRO A 379 9.07 22.95 -18.13
C PRO A 379 10.00 22.01 -17.35
N THR A 380 9.47 20.99 -16.66
CA THR A 380 10.30 20.09 -15.85
C THR A 380 10.36 18.69 -16.44
N VAL A 381 9.23 17.99 -16.64
CA VAL A 381 9.25 16.59 -17.12
C VAL A 381 9.79 16.49 -18.55
N VAL A 382 9.32 17.34 -19.48
CA VAL A 382 9.75 17.29 -20.89
C VAL A 382 11.23 17.65 -21.06
N PRO A 383 11.75 18.74 -20.48
CA PRO A 383 13.18 19.04 -20.55
C PRO A 383 14.07 17.97 -19.90
N GLU A 384 13.68 17.44 -18.73
CA GLU A 384 14.40 16.35 -18.09
C GLU A 384 14.38 15.06 -18.92
N ALA A 385 13.26 14.74 -19.57
CA ALA A 385 13.17 13.62 -20.50
C ALA A 385 14.06 13.85 -21.73
N LYS A 386 14.06 15.05 -22.32
CA LYS A 386 14.93 15.39 -23.45
C LYS A 386 16.41 15.36 -23.07
N LYS A 387 16.77 15.80 -21.87
CA LYS A 387 18.12 15.71 -21.31
C LYS A 387 18.55 14.24 -21.18
N ALA A 388 17.72 13.38 -20.59
CA ALA A 388 18.00 11.95 -20.50
C ALA A 388 18.19 11.31 -21.89
N LEU A 389 17.38 11.68 -22.89
CA LEU A 389 17.53 11.20 -24.26
C LEU A 389 18.86 11.67 -24.90
N ALA A 390 19.29 12.92 -24.63
CA ALA A 390 20.56 13.46 -25.10
C ALA A 390 21.77 12.76 -24.44
N GLU A 391 21.63 12.31 -23.19
CA GLU A 391 22.61 11.48 -22.46
C GLU A 391 22.61 10.01 -22.92
N GLY A 392 21.84 9.65 -23.96
CA GLY A 392 21.79 8.30 -24.52
C GLY A 392 20.91 7.32 -23.73
N CYS A 393 20.13 7.78 -22.75
CA CYS A 393 19.16 6.97 -22.04
C CYS A 393 17.87 6.74 -22.86
N ALA A 394 17.05 5.79 -22.43
CA ALA A 394 15.68 5.61 -22.88
C ALA A 394 14.70 6.06 -21.78
N VAL A 395 13.61 6.70 -22.16
CA VAL A 395 12.67 7.31 -21.20
C VAL A 395 11.42 6.44 -21.05
N VAL A 396 10.99 6.21 -19.81
CA VAL A 396 9.71 5.59 -19.47
C VAL A 396 8.89 6.58 -18.64
N ILE A 397 7.66 6.86 -19.02
CA ILE A 397 6.77 7.77 -18.29
C ILE A 397 5.56 6.98 -17.83
N GLY A 398 5.40 6.86 -16.53
CA GLY A 398 4.29 6.15 -15.92
C GLY A 398 3.23 7.10 -15.36
N LEU A 399 1.98 6.83 -15.72
CA LEU A 399 0.77 7.56 -15.35
C LEU A 399 -0.31 6.56 -14.90
N GLN A 400 -1.33 6.98 -14.15
CA GLN A 400 -2.48 6.10 -13.89
C GLN A 400 -3.67 6.46 -14.77
N THR A 401 -3.97 7.75 -14.85
CA THR A 401 -5.11 8.30 -15.56
C THR A 401 -4.68 8.76 -16.94
N THR A 402 -5.49 8.49 -17.95
CA THR A 402 -5.20 8.85 -19.36
C THR A 402 -6.06 10.00 -19.89
N GLY A 403 -7.09 10.40 -19.13
CA GLY A 403 -8.04 11.46 -19.50
C GLY A 403 -9.03 11.08 -20.60
N GLU A 404 -9.01 9.83 -21.08
CA GLU A 404 -9.72 9.39 -22.29
C GLU A 404 -11.25 9.54 -22.22
N ALA A 405 -11.87 9.10 -21.13
CA ALA A 405 -13.34 9.10 -21.02
C ALA A 405 -13.96 10.50 -21.14
N ALA A 406 -13.20 11.55 -20.82
CA ALA A 406 -13.61 12.93 -21.03
C ALA A 406 -13.21 13.44 -22.43
N ALA A 407 -12.20 12.89 -23.09
CA ALA A 407 -11.90 13.19 -24.49
C ALA A 407 -12.91 12.57 -25.47
N ASP A 408 -13.25 11.29 -25.28
CA ASP A 408 -14.23 10.56 -26.11
C ASP A 408 -15.65 11.18 -26.05
N ALA A 409 -15.96 11.87 -24.94
CA ALA A 409 -17.25 12.53 -24.74
C ALA A 409 -17.52 13.68 -25.72
N MET A 410 -16.48 14.28 -26.32
CA MET A 410 -16.63 15.34 -27.30
C MET A 410 -17.13 14.86 -28.67
N GLY A 411 -17.23 13.55 -28.89
CA GLY A 411 -17.75 13.00 -30.14
C GLY A 411 -16.94 13.43 -31.38
N LEU A 412 -15.63 13.61 -31.23
CA LEU A 412 -14.75 14.00 -32.34
C LEU A 412 -14.63 12.85 -33.34
N GLU A 413 -14.84 13.17 -34.62
CA GLU A 413 -14.72 12.19 -35.71
C GLU A 413 -13.26 12.07 -36.19
N PRO A 414 -12.82 10.89 -36.66
CA PRO A 414 -11.47 10.71 -37.19
C PRO A 414 -11.21 11.65 -38.37
N GLY A 415 -10.12 12.43 -38.30
CA GLY A 415 -9.73 13.42 -39.30
C GLY A 415 -10.35 14.81 -39.10
N GLN A 416 -11.22 15.00 -38.09
CA GLN A 416 -11.75 16.31 -37.75
C GLN A 416 -10.62 17.25 -37.27
N ALA A 417 -10.54 18.43 -37.89
CA ALA A 417 -9.62 19.48 -37.44
C ALA A 417 -10.09 20.03 -36.08
N CYS A 418 -9.21 20.01 -35.10
CA CYS A 418 -9.50 20.48 -33.75
C CYS A 418 -8.28 21.16 -33.13
N GLY A 419 -8.53 22.13 -32.25
CA GLY A 419 -7.48 22.68 -31.38
C GLY A 419 -7.04 21.65 -30.33
N TRP A 420 -6.18 22.09 -29.41
CA TRP A 420 -5.95 21.28 -28.23
C TRP A 420 -7.23 21.16 -27.40
N VAL A 421 -7.55 19.94 -27.03
CA VAL A 421 -8.71 19.60 -26.23
C VAL A 421 -8.35 19.66 -24.75
N SER A 422 -9.13 20.39 -23.93
CA SER A 422 -8.95 20.40 -22.47
C SER A 422 -9.89 19.39 -21.82
N THR A 423 -9.32 18.31 -21.30
CA THR A 423 -10.06 17.24 -20.60
C THR A 423 -10.73 17.72 -19.32
N THR A 424 -10.09 18.64 -18.59
CA THR A 424 -10.64 19.22 -17.35
C THR A 424 -11.81 20.17 -17.66
N ARG A 425 -11.74 20.94 -18.75
CA ARG A 425 -12.86 21.79 -19.20
C ARG A 425 -14.08 20.94 -19.57
N GLU A 426 -13.87 19.89 -20.35
CA GLU A 426 -14.95 19.02 -20.79
C GLU A 426 -15.63 18.32 -19.61
N MET A 427 -14.85 17.92 -18.61
CA MET A 427 -15.39 17.32 -17.38
C MET A 427 -16.34 18.28 -16.63
N LEU A 428 -15.99 19.58 -16.56
CA LEU A 428 -16.85 20.61 -15.98
C LEU A 428 -18.10 20.85 -16.83
N HIS A 429 -17.92 21.05 -18.13
CA HIS A 429 -18.99 21.30 -19.08
C HIS A 429 -20.06 20.20 -19.01
N ARG A 430 -19.64 18.94 -19.17
CA ARG A 430 -20.53 17.78 -19.11
C ARG A 430 -21.25 17.64 -17.78
N PHE A 431 -20.55 17.93 -16.67
CA PHE A 431 -21.18 17.89 -15.35
C PHE A 431 -22.33 18.90 -15.27
N VAL A 432 -22.11 20.14 -15.70
CA VAL A 432 -23.14 21.20 -15.73
C VAL A 432 -24.27 20.83 -16.68
N GLU A 433 -23.97 20.31 -17.86
CA GLU A 433 -24.99 19.90 -18.82
C GLU A 433 -25.90 18.81 -18.26
N THR A 434 -25.30 17.78 -17.64
CA THR A 434 -25.99 16.56 -17.20
C THR A 434 -26.69 16.71 -15.86
N HIS A 435 -26.08 17.43 -14.92
CA HIS A 435 -26.49 17.43 -13.51
C HIS A 435 -27.00 18.77 -12.99
N PHE A 436 -26.87 19.87 -13.74
CA PHE A 436 -27.40 21.17 -13.31
C PHE A 436 -28.91 21.22 -13.57
N PRO A 437 -29.76 21.31 -12.53
CA PRO A 437 -31.20 21.23 -12.67
C PRO A 437 -31.76 22.54 -13.24
N VAL A 438 -32.65 22.42 -14.24
CA VAL A 438 -33.37 23.55 -14.84
C VAL A 438 -34.87 23.33 -14.93
N LEU A 439 -35.35 22.13 -14.58
CA LEU A 439 -36.75 21.73 -14.65
C LEU A 439 -37.32 21.64 -13.23
N ARG A 440 -38.53 22.16 -13.02
CA ARG A 440 -39.20 22.09 -11.72
C ARG A 440 -39.72 20.68 -11.44
N GLU A 441 -39.45 20.14 -10.25
CA GLU A 441 -40.00 18.85 -9.82
C GLU A 441 -41.51 19.01 -9.56
N THR A 442 -42.35 18.40 -10.41
CA THR A 442 -43.79 18.36 -10.20
C THR A 442 -44.13 17.25 -9.23
N ALA A 443 -44.68 17.60 -8.07
CA ALA A 443 -45.13 16.64 -7.06
C ALA A 443 -46.29 15.79 -7.60
N LYS A 444 -45.98 14.63 -8.22
CA LYS A 444 -46.82 13.42 -8.30
C LYS A 444 -46.08 12.28 -9.03
N GLY A 445 -45.81 11.21 -8.30
CA GLY A 445 -45.45 9.89 -8.83
C GLY A 445 -43.94 9.67 -8.99
N GLY A 446 -43.35 8.83 -8.15
CA GLY A 446 -41.94 8.46 -8.22
C GLY A 446 -41.58 7.85 -9.58
N ALA A 447 -40.94 8.64 -10.43
CA ALA A 447 -40.26 8.16 -11.62
C ALA A 447 -38.76 8.09 -11.30
N HIS A 448 -38.25 6.86 -11.20
CA HIS A 448 -36.83 6.60 -11.01
C HIS A 448 -36.09 6.91 -12.32
N LEU A 449 -35.26 7.95 -12.36
CA LEU A 449 -34.30 8.15 -13.46
C LEU A 449 -33.25 7.03 -13.38
N SER A 450 -33.21 6.18 -14.39
CA SER A 450 -32.11 5.21 -14.55
C SER A 450 -31.21 5.65 -15.69
N PHE A 451 -29.93 5.86 -15.38
CA PHE A 451 -28.92 6.23 -16.36
C PHE A 451 -28.24 4.97 -16.91
N HIS A 452 -28.16 4.84 -18.23
CA HIS A 452 -27.26 3.90 -18.92
C HIS A 452 -26.21 4.67 -19.72
N SER A 453 -25.03 4.06 -19.85
CA SER A 453 -23.74 4.66 -20.24
C SER A 453 -23.60 5.01 -21.73
N SER A 454 -24.67 5.25 -22.45
CA SER A 454 -24.62 5.52 -23.90
C SER A 454 -25.80 6.41 -24.27
N GLY A 455 -25.49 7.62 -24.75
CA GLY A 455 -26.32 8.59 -25.51
C GLY A 455 -27.84 8.61 -25.29
N ILE A 456 -28.39 9.80 -25.06
CA ILE A 456 -29.83 10.06 -24.94
C ILE A 456 -30.64 9.38 -26.05
N THR A 457 -31.55 8.46 -25.70
CA THR A 457 -32.84 8.28 -26.41
C THR A 457 -33.85 7.43 -25.64
N LYS A 458 -35.12 7.91 -25.64
CA LYS A 458 -36.40 7.28 -25.24
C LYS A 458 -36.68 7.00 -23.75
N LEU A 459 -37.64 7.78 -23.23
CA LEU A 459 -38.51 7.42 -22.10
C LEU A 459 -39.24 6.10 -22.42
N GLN A 460 -39.00 5.06 -21.62
CA GLN A 460 -39.86 3.87 -21.57
C GLN A 460 -40.59 3.83 -20.24
N PHE A 461 -41.92 3.88 -20.29
CA PHE A 461 -42.79 3.62 -19.15
C PHE A 461 -42.93 2.11 -18.97
N VAL A 462 -42.65 1.61 -17.76
CA VAL A 462 -42.92 0.22 -17.39
C VAL A 462 -44.28 0.20 -16.69
N ASP A 463 -45.29 -0.34 -17.37
CA ASP A 463 -46.65 -0.40 -16.84
C ASP A 463 -46.86 -1.71 -16.07
N ALA A 464 -47.08 -1.61 -14.76
CA ALA A 464 -47.39 -2.74 -13.90
C ALA A 464 -48.91 -2.93 -13.80
N GLY A 465 -49.47 -3.72 -14.71
CA GLY A 465 -50.61 -4.60 -14.46
C GLY A 465 -52.00 -3.99 -14.12
N LYS A 466 -52.88 -4.11 -15.12
CA LYS A 466 -54.37 -4.25 -15.09
C LYS A 466 -55.22 -2.97 -14.96
N GLY A 467 -55.83 -2.62 -16.11
CA GLY A 467 -57.03 -1.81 -16.20
C GLY A 467 -57.13 -1.13 -17.57
N SER A 468 -57.94 -1.67 -18.48
CA SER A 468 -58.17 -1.09 -19.81
C SER A 468 -58.84 0.29 -19.72
N ILE A 469 -58.12 1.35 -20.06
CA ILE A 469 -58.69 2.66 -20.40
C ILE A 469 -58.01 3.13 -21.69
N GLN A 470 -58.83 3.51 -22.68
CA GLN A 470 -58.40 3.97 -24.00
C GLN A 470 -57.52 5.24 -23.90
N PRO A 471 -56.51 5.42 -24.76
CA PRO A 471 -55.65 6.60 -24.73
C PRO A 471 -56.36 7.80 -25.37
N GLN A 472 -56.71 8.82 -24.56
CA GLN A 472 -56.89 10.17 -25.07
C GLN A 472 -55.53 10.83 -25.27
N ALA A 473 -55.31 11.38 -26.46
CA ALA A 473 -54.11 12.10 -26.85
C ALA A 473 -53.98 13.42 -26.08
N GLY A 474 -53.34 13.38 -24.91
CA GLY A 474 -52.80 14.55 -24.21
C GLY A 474 -51.31 14.67 -24.51
N GLN A 475 -50.87 15.85 -24.95
CA GLN A 475 -49.45 16.19 -25.10
C GLN A 475 -48.69 15.88 -23.80
N PRO A 476 -47.43 15.40 -23.84
CA PRO A 476 -46.63 15.30 -22.63
C PRO A 476 -46.50 16.70 -22.03
N GLU A 477 -47.05 16.92 -20.82
CA GLU A 477 -46.84 18.15 -20.05
C GLU A 477 -45.32 18.38 -19.95
N ARG A 478 -44.83 19.38 -20.68
CA ARG A 478 -43.44 19.82 -20.55
C ARG A 478 -43.30 20.38 -19.14
N GLN A 479 -42.48 19.74 -18.32
CA GLN A 479 -42.12 20.28 -17.00
C GLN A 479 -41.66 21.74 -17.19
N PRO A 480 -42.18 22.68 -16.39
CA PRO A 480 -41.85 24.09 -16.56
C PRO A 480 -40.36 24.29 -16.27
N VAL A 481 -39.67 24.91 -17.23
CA VAL A 481 -38.27 25.34 -17.06
C VAL A 481 -38.25 26.50 -16.08
N VAL A 482 -37.41 26.41 -15.06
CA VAL A 482 -37.16 27.50 -14.13
C VAL A 482 -36.15 28.45 -14.76
N GLN A 483 -36.63 29.59 -15.23
CA GLN A 483 -35.84 30.54 -16.03
C GLN A 483 -34.59 31.04 -15.29
N GLU A 484 -34.72 31.34 -13.99
CA GLU A 484 -33.61 31.76 -13.13
C GLU A 484 -32.50 30.68 -13.04
N ALA A 485 -32.88 29.41 -12.92
CA ALA A 485 -31.92 28.29 -12.90
C ALA A 485 -31.27 28.08 -14.28
N ALA A 486 -32.00 28.33 -15.37
CA ALA A 486 -31.45 28.27 -16.72
C ALA A 486 -30.43 29.39 -16.97
N GLU A 487 -30.68 30.59 -16.46
CA GLU A 487 -29.75 31.73 -16.55
C GLU A 487 -28.46 31.47 -15.76
N LEU A 488 -28.56 30.93 -14.54
CA LEU A 488 -27.40 30.48 -13.77
C LEU A 488 -26.57 29.43 -14.54
N LYS A 489 -27.24 28.46 -15.17
CA LYS A 489 -26.57 27.44 -15.99
C LYS A 489 -25.80 28.06 -17.16
N VAL A 490 -26.40 29.00 -17.88
CA VAL A 490 -25.75 29.68 -19.03
C VAL A 490 -24.56 30.51 -18.57
N ALA A 491 -24.73 31.33 -17.53
CA ALA A 491 -23.64 32.13 -16.97
C ALA A 491 -22.45 31.26 -16.52
N LEU A 492 -22.73 30.10 -15.92
CA LEU A 492 -21.69 29.17 -15.52
C LEU A 492 -20.95 28.56 -16.72
N LEU A 493 -21.65 28.19 -17.80
CA LEU A 493 -21.04 27.67 -19.02
C LEU A 493 -20.14 28.71 -19.71
N GLU A 494 -20.54 29.98 -19.72
CA GLU A 494 -19.70 31.09 -20.23
C GLU A 494 -18.41 31.25 -19.42
N ARG A 495 -18.52 31.14 -18.10
CA ARG A 495 -17.35 31.18 -17.21
C ARG A 495 -16.41 29.98 -17.40
N ILE A 496 -16.96 28.78 -17.62
CA ILE A 496 -16.17 27.58 -17.95
C ILE A 496 -15.41 27.77 -19.28
N ALA A 497 -16.04 28.41 -20.27
CA ALA A 497 -15.41 28.70 -21.56
C ALA A 497 -14.27 29.73 -21.43
N ALA A 498 -14.44 30.74 -20.57
CA ALA A 498 -13.44 31.78 -20.31
C ALA A 498 -12.25 31.30 -19.46
N LEU A 499 -12.42 30.28 -18.61
CA LEU A 499 -11.37 29.79 -17.73
C LEU A 499 -10.19 29.20 -18.51
N LYS A 500 -8.97 29.63 -18.19
CA LYS A 500 -7.74 29.07 -18.76
C LYS A 500 -7.48 27.69 -18.13
N LEU A 501 -7.74 26.64 -18.89
CA LEU A 501 -7.51 25.26 -18.45
C LEU A 501 -6.51 24.57 -19.35
N PRO A 502 -5.67 23.69 -18.79
CA PRO A 502 -4.65 23.03 -19.56
C PRO A 502 -5.26 22.07 -20.60
N PRO A 503 -4.59 21.93 -21.74
CA PRO A 503 -4.93 20.93 -22.74
C PRO A 503 -4.63 19.51 -22.26
N ASN A 504 -5.05 18.49 -23.02
CA ASN A 504 -4.81 17.10 -22.71
C ASN A 504 -3.30 16.84 -22.59
N PHE A 505 -2.87 16.55 -21.37
CA PHE A 505 -1.46 16.42 -21.02
C PHE A 505 -0.76 15.30 -21.79
N LEU A 506 -1.45 14.22 -22.13
CA LEU A 506 -0.85 13.08 -22.81
C LEU A 506 -0.55 13.41 -24.28
N ASP A 507 -1.51 14.02 -24.98
CA ASP A 507 -1.32 14.38 -26.39
C ASP A 507 -0.20 15.44 -26.52
N GLN A 508 -0.16 16.40 -25.59
CA GLN A 508 0.93 17.38 -25.49
C GLN A 508 2.29 16.76 -25.19
N LEU A 509 2.34 15.79 -24.28
CA LEU A 509 3.56 15.08 -23.91
C LEU A 509 4.10 14.29 -25.10
N ILE A 510 3.23 13.59 -25.84
CA ILE A 510 3.58 12.87 -27.05
C ILE A 510 4.14 13.82 -28.12
N ASP A 511 3.43 14.92 -28.40
CA ASP A 511 3.85 15.94 -29.37
C ASP A 511 5.22 16.53 -29.00
N SER A 512 5.39 16.94 -27.75
CA SER A 512 6.62 17.57 -27.24
C SER A 512 7.83 16.65 -27.23
N LEU A 513 7.62 15.33 -27.13
CA LEU A 513 8.66 14.30 -27.19
C LEU A 513 8.92 13.79 -28.62
N GLY A 514 8.33 14.44 -29.62
CA GLY A 514 8.60 14.20 -31.04
C GLY A 514 7.55 13.34 -31.77
N GLY A 515 6.35 13.26 -31.20
CA GLY A 515 5.17 12.67 -31.84
C GLY A 515 5.06 11.15 -31.73
N PRO A 516 3.95 10.59 -32.25
CA PRO A 516 3.61 9.17 -32.09
C PRO A 516 4.58 8.21 -32.80
N LYS A 517 5.38 8.71 -33.76
CA LYS A 517 6.43 7.94 -34.41
C LYS A 517 7.63 7.66 -33.48
N LYS A 518 7.90 8.55 -32.53
CA LYS A 518 9.05 8.44 -31.59
C LYS A 518 8.64 7.93 -30.20
N VAL A 519 7.37 8.08 -29.84
CA VAL A 519 6.82 7.72 -28.53
C VAL A 519 5.99 6.45 -28.63
N ALA A 520 6.33 5.46 -27.81
CA ALA A 520 5.59 4.21 -27.67
C ALA A 520 4.48 4.38 -26.63
N GLU A 521 3.23 4.41 -27.08
CA GLU A 521 2.08 4.69 -26.22
C GLU A 521 1.39 3.39 -25.79
N MET A 522 1.41 3.06 -24.50
CA MET A 522 0.79 1.86 -23.92
C MET A 522 -0.23 2.25 -22.85
N THR A 523 -1.21 3.04 -23.28
CA THR A 523 -2.18 3.72 -22.41
C THR A 523 -3.60 3.12 -22.49
N GLY A 524 -3.87 2.31 -23.51
CA GLY A 524 -5.21 1.75 -23.80
C GLY A 524 -6.15 2.69 -24.54
N ARG A 525 -5.71 3.93 -24.82
CA ARG A 525 -6.54 4.94 -25.49
C ARG A 525 -6.89 4.57 -26.94
N ARG A 526 -8.11 4.85 -27.37
CA ARG A 526 -8.62 4.63 -28.73
C ARG A 526 -8.25 5.76 -29.69
N GLY A 527 -8.19 7.00 -29.22
CA GLY A 527 -7.89 8.17 -30.03
C GLY A 527 -7.04 9.23 -29.32
N ARG A 528 -6.45 10.12 -30.13
CA ARG A 528 -5.62 11.25 -29.69
C ARG A 528 -5.65 12.39 -30.70
N VAL A 529 -5.29 13.59 -30.25
CA VAL A 529 -5.05 14.73 -31.14
C VAL A 529 -3.59 14.69 -31.62
N GLU A 530 -3.39 14.73 -32.94
CA GLU A 530 -2.08 14.83 -33.59
C GLU A 530 -1.93 16.14 -34.33
N ARG A 531 -0.76 16.78 -34.21
CA ARG A 531 -0.43 17.97 -34.98
C ARG A 531 0.34 17.60 -36.24
N ASP A 532 -0.05 18.19 -37.37
CA ASP A 532 0.73 18.11 -38.60
C ASP A 532 2.02 18.95 -38.50
N SER A 533 2.89 18.85 -39.50
CA SER A 533 4.13 19.64 -39.57
C SER A 533 3.91 21.15 -39.70
N ARG A 534 2.66 21.59 -39.90
CA ARG A 534 2.24 23.00 -39.99
C ARG A 534 1.58 23.49 -38.69
N GLY A 535 1.43 22.63 -37.68
CA GLY A 535 0.87 22.93 -36.37
C GLY A 535 -0.65 22.75 -36.25
N HIS A 536 -1.34 22.26 -37.29
CA HIS A 536 -2.79 22.01 -37.23
C HIS A 536 -3.08 20.69 -36.51
N GLY A 537 -3.96 20.73 -35.51
CA GLY A 537 -4.41 19.56 -34.78
C GLY A 537 -5.54 18.82 -35.50
N THR A 538 -5.44 17.50 -35.55
CA THR A 538 -6.49 16.59 -36.06
C THR A 538 -6.68 15.44 -35.10
N PHE A 539 -7.94 15.04 -34.87
CA PHE A 539 -8.22 13.85 -34.07
C PHE A 539 -7.99 12.59 -34.91
N GLN A 540 -7.23 11.62 -34.38
CA GLN A 540 -6.95 10.35 -35.05
C GLN A 540 -7.19 9.16 -34.14
N LEU A 541 -7.72 8.08 -34.72
CA LEU A 541 -7.86 6.78 -34.06
C LEU A 541 -6.53 6.02 -34.11
N ARG A 542 -6.22 5.32 -33.02
CA ARG A 542 -5.02 4.50 -32.87
C ARG A 542 -5.17 3.09 -33.43
N ALA A 543 -6.41 2.60 -33.51
CA ALA A 543 -6.77 1.31 -34.09
C ALA A 543 -8.17 1.40 -34.72
N LYS A 544 -8.49 0.51 -35.65
CA LYS A 544 -9.83 0.46 -36.27
C LYS A 544 -10.88 -0.04 -35.25
N PRO A 545 -12.09 0.55 -35.19
CA PRO A 545 -13.10 0.27 -34.15
C PRO A 545 -13.51 -1.20 -33.98
N ASP A 546 -13.40 -2.02 -35.05
CA ASP A 546 -13.84 -3.43 -35.08
C ASP A 546 -12.68 -4.46 -35.13
N SER A 547 -11.45 -4.02 -34.86
CA SER A 547 -10.27 -4.89 -34.99
C SER A 547 -9.82 -5.43 -33.64
N SER A 548 -9.47 -6.72 -33.58
CA SER A 548 -8.69 -7.32 -32.47
C SER A 548 -7.27 -6.72 -32.36
N GLU A 549 -6.96 -5.69 -33.15
CA GLU A 549 -5.68 -5.01 -33.16
C GLU A 549 -5.49 -4.14 -31.91
N MET A 550 -6.56 -3.65 -31.27
CA MET A 550 -6.47 -2.84 -30.04
C MET A 550 -5.81 -3.63 -28.89
N ASP A 551 -6.17 -4.90 -28.72
CA ASP A 551 -5.58 -5.79 -27.71
C ASP A 551 -4.09 -6.05 -28.01
N SER A 552 -3.73 -6.17 -29.30
CA SER A 552 -2.34 -6.34 -29.74
C SER A 552 -1.50 -5.05 -29.76
N LEU A 553 -2.13 -3.86 -29.66
CA LEU A 553 -1.46 -2.58 -29.91
C LEU A 553 -0.40 -2.29 -28.86
N ASN A 554 -0.71 -2.54 -27.58
CA ASN A 554 0.24 -2.31 -26.49
C ASN A 554 1.48 -3.23 -26.62
N VAL A 555 1.28 -4.47 -27.10
CA VAL A 555 2.38 -5.43 -27.35
C VAL A 555 3.26 -4.94 -28.50
N LYS A 556 2.66 -4.44 -29.60
CA LYS A 556 3.41 -3.86 -30.74
C LYS A 556 4.22 -2.64 -30.32
N GLU A 557 3.61 -1.73 -29.54
CA GLU A 557 4.28 -0.53 -29.03
C GLU A 557 5.43 -0.87 -28.06
N ALA A 558 5.22 -1.85 -27.16
CA ALA A 558 6.27 -2.37 -26.30
C ALA A 558 7.43 -2.99 -27.11
N ALA A 559 7.12 -3.77 -28.15
CA ALA A 559 8.13 -4.37 -29.02
C ALA A 559 8.94 -3.29 -29.78
N ALA A 560 8.28 -2.25 -30.29
CA ALA A 560 8.94 -1.13 -30.96
C ALA A 560 9.91 -0.39 -30.01
N PHE A 561 9.51 -0.19 -28.75
CA PHE A 561 10.39 0.37 -27.72
C PHE A 561 11.59 -0.54 -27.40
N MET A 562 11.35 -1.83 -27.23
CA MET A 562 12.38 -2.82 -26.89
C MET A 562 13.37 -3.09 -28.04
N LYS A 563 12.93 -2.92 -29.29
CA LYS A 563 13.79 -2.96 -30.47
C LYS A 563 14.62 -1.68 -30.66
N GLY A 564 14.16 -0.57 -30.08
CA GLY A 564 14.81 0.75 -30.20
C GLY A 564 14.30 1.61 -31.35
N ASP A 565 13.26 1.14 -32.07
CA ASP A 565 12.55 1.93 -33.09
C ASP A 565 11.91 3.19 -32.44
N LYS A 566 11.51 3.06 -31.17
CA LYS A 566 11.03 4.15 -30.30
C LYS A 566 11.88 4.18 -29.02
N VAL A 567 12.24 5.37 -28.54
CA VAL A 567 13.15 5.56 -27.38
C VAL A 567 12.45 6.16 -26.15
N VAL A 568 11.18 6.51 -26.30
CA VAL A 568 10.30 6.96 -25.23
C VAL A 568 9.12 6.00 -25.13
N ALA A 569 8.76 5.59 -23.92
CA ALA A 569 7.56 4.81 -23.64
C ALA A 569 6.66 5.53 -22.64
N ILE A 570 5.35 5.53 -22.87
CA ILE A 570 4.34 6.01 -21.91
C ILE A 570 3.43 4.85 -21.53
N VAL A 571 3.28 4.59 -20.23
CA VAL A 571 2.50 3.46 -19.69
C VAL A 571 1.41 3.93 -18.74
N SER A 572 0.23 3.29 -18.81
CA SER A 572 -0.88 3.49 -17.86
C SER A 572 -1.20 2.23 -17.03
N ASP A 573 -1.85 2.37 -15.87
CA ASP A 573 -2.29 1.24 -15.02
C ASP A 573 -3.24 0.29 -15.78
N ALA A 574 -4.10 0.83 -16.66
CA ALA A 574 -5.14 0.08 -17.36
C ALA A 574 -4.62 -0.79 -18.51
N ALA A 575 -3.47 -0.46 -19.09
CA ALA A 575 -2.97 -1.06 -20.34
C ALA A 575 -1.56 -1.68 -20.22
N SER A 576 -0.98 -1.72 -19.01
CA SER A 576 0.41 -2.16 -18.79
C SER A 576 0.56 -3.54 -18.13
N THR A 577 -0.54 -4.26 -17.85
CA THR A 577 -0.48 -5.63 -17.32
C THR A 577 0.29 -6.53 -18.29
N GLY A 578 1.27 -7.30 -17.78
CA GLY A 578 2.15 -8.14 -18.62
C GLY A 578 3.32 -7.44 -19.32
N ILE A 579 3.32 -6.11 -19.47
CA ILE A 579 4.37 -5.42 -20.23
C ILE A 579 5.69 -5.34 -19.43
N SER A 580 6.80 -5.50 -20.15
CA SER A 580 8.16 -5.42 -19.63
C SER A 580 9.01 -4.49 -20.50
N LEU A 581 9.57 -3.44 -19.89
CA LEU A 581 10.31 -2.34 -20.54
C LEU A 581 11.74 -2.17 -19.99
N HIS A 582 12.21 -3.10 -19.16
CA HIS A 582 13.56 -3.09 -18.61
C HIS A 582 14.63 -3.15 -19.72
N ALA A 583 15.86 -2.75 -19.41
CA ALA A 583 17.01 -2.87 -20.32
C ALA A 583 17.51 -4.31 -20.36
N SER A 584 16.73 -5.21 -20.99
CA SER A 584 17.04 -6.64 -21.07
C SER A 584 18.31 -6.91 -21.86
N ALA A 585 19.13 -7.87 -21.40
CA ALA A 585 20.30 -8.34 -22.14
C ALA A 585 19.95 -8.98 -23.50
N GLU A 586 18.74 -9.49 -23.65
CA GLU A 586 18.25 -10.12 -24.89
C GLU A 586 17.63 -9.11 -25.88
N ALA A 587 17.36 -7.88 -25.44
CA ALA A 587 16.73 -6.86 -26.27
C ALA A 587 17.77 -6.01 -27.01
N ALA A 588 17.43 -5.52 -28.20
CA ALA A 588 18.31 -4.61 -28.96
C ALA A 588 18.46 -3.25 -28.25
N ASN A 589 17.39 -2.72 -27.65
CA ASN A 589 17.45 -1.48 -26.88
C ASN A 589 17.92 -1.73 -25.43
N GLN A 590 19.22 -1.67 -25.22
CA GLN A 590 19.87 -1.86 -23.91
C GLN A 590 20.13 -0.56 -23.15
N ARG A 591 19.64 0.60 -23.64
CA ARG A 591 19.89 1.92 -23.02
C ARG A 591 19.40 1.98 -21.57
N ARG A 592 20.09 2.73 -20.71
CA ARG A 592 19.64 2.94 -19.33
C ARG A 592 18.24 3.56 -19.30
N ARG A 593 17.36 3.03 -18.44
CA ARG A 593 15.97 3.51 -18.34
C ARG A 593 15.89 4.66 -17.33
N VAL A 594 15.38 5.81 -17.76
CA VAL A 594 14.97 6.91 -16.87
C VAL A 594 13.45 6.87 -16.78
N HIS A 595 12.94 6.45 -15.63
CA HIS A 595 11.52 6.24 -15.39
C HIS A 595 10.93 7.38 -14.56
N PHE A 596 10.13 8.23 -15.22
CA PHE A 596 9.34 9.29 -14.59
C PHE A 596 8.02 8.74 -14.04
N THR A 597 7.79 8.92 -12.75
CA THR A 597 6.49 8.61 -12.12
C THR A 597 5.74 9.93 -11.94
N CYS A 598 4.90 10.28 -12.92
CA CYS A 598 4.19 11.56 -12.95
C CYS A 598 2.91 11.57 -12.10
N GLU A 599 2.29 10.40 -11.94
CA GLU A 599 1.15 10.18 -11.05
C GLU A 599 1.50 9.05 -10.09
N LEU A 600 1.63 9.38 -8.80
CA LEU A 600 1.97 8.39 -7.79
C LEU A 600 0.72 7.58 -7.40
N PRO A 601 0.78 6.24 -7.49
CA PRO A 601 -0.36 5.42 -7.11
C PRO A 601 -0.76 5.56 -5.64
N TRP A 602 -2.08 5.57 -5.39
CA TRP A 602 -2.65 5.60 -4.04
C TRP A 602 -2.20 4.43 -3.15
N SER A 603 -1.91 3.28 -3.76
CA SER A 603 -1.45 2.09 -3.08
C SER A 603 -0.01 1.80 -3.46
N ALA A 604 0.83 1.54 -2.46
CA ALA A 604 2.24 1.21 -2.64
C ALA A 604 2.45 0.01 -3.59
N ASP A 605 1.56 -0.99 -3.52
CA ASP A 605 1.56 -2.17 -4.40
C ASP A 605 1.50 -1.81 -5.88
N LYS A 606 0.60 -0.88 -6.25
CA LYS A 606 0.50 -0.37 -7.63
C LYS A 606 1.74 0.42 -8.03
N ALA A 607 2.33 1.18 -7.11
CA ALA A 607 3.60 1.87 -7.36
C ALA A 607 4.71 0.87 -7.69
N ILE A 608 4.87 -0.20 -6.91
CA ILE A 608 5.87 -1.24 -7.21
C ILE A 608 5.58 -1.93 -8.54
N GLN A 609 4.32 -2.25 -8.83
CA GLN A 609 3.95 -2.86 -10.10
C GLN A 609 4.31 -1.96 -11.29
N GLN A 610 4.20 -0.65 -11.12
CA GLN A 610 4.59 0.35 -12.12
C GLN A 610 6.11 0.43 -12.27
N LEU A 611 6.87 0.53 -11.18
CA LEU A 611 8.34 0.54 -11.22
C LEU A 611 8.92 -0.77 -11.77
N GLY A 612 8.31 -1.90 -11.40
CA GLY A 612 8.64 -3.24 -11.89
C GLY A 612 8.46 -3.39 -13.40
N ARG A 613 7.88 -2.42 -14.12
CA ARG A 613 7.86 -2.42 -15.59
C ARG A 613 9.25 -2.16 -16.17
N SER A 614 10.08 -1.35 -15.53
CA SER A 614 11.44 -1.02 -15.96
C SER A 614 12.54 -1.73 -15.17
N HIS A 615 12.21 -2.42 -14.07
CA HIS A 615 13.17 -3.16 -13.24
C HIS A 615 12.81 -4.65 -13.16
N ARG A 616 13.63 -5.49 -13.78
CA ARG A 616 13.42 -6.93 -13.91
C ARG A 616 14.76 -7.68 -13.80
N SER A 617 14.70 -9.00 -13.69
CA SER A 617 15.89 -9.85 -13.82
C SER A 617 16.45 -9.78 -15.25
N ASN A 618 17.73 -10.13 -15.42
CA ASN A 618 18.42 -10.10 -16.71
C ASN A 618 18.53 -8.68 -17.34
N GLN A 619 18.47 -7.63 -16.53
CA GLN A 619 18.73 -6.27 -16.99
C GLN A 619 20.24 -5.97 -17.02
N VAL A 620 20.72 -5.32 -18.07
CA VAL A 620 22.14 -4.94 -18.19
C VAL A 620 22.51 -3.74 -17.31
N CYS A 621 21.52 -2.91 -16.98
CA CYS A 621 21.69 -1.75 -16.12
C CYS A 621 20.41 -1.49 -15.33
N ALA A 622 20.57 -0.94 -14.13
CA ALA A 622 19.46 -0.56 -13.27
C ALA A 622 18.87 0.81 -13.67
N PRO A 623 17.54 0.99 -13.53
CA PRO A 623 16.87 2.22 -13.89
C PRO A 623 17.18 3.38 -12.93
N ILE A 624 17.01 4.60 -13.42
CA ILE A 624 16.90 5.82 -12.62
C ILE A 624 15.42 6.15 -12.50
N TYR A 625 14.89 6.23 -11.29
CA TYR A 625 13.53 6.64 -11.00
C TYR A 625 13.47 8.12 -10.64
N LYS A 626 12.67 8.89 -11.38
CA LYS A 626 12.37 10.29 -11.08
C LYS A 626 10.93 10.38 -10.59
N LEU A 627 10.75 10.60 -9.29
CA LEU A 627 9.44 10.76 -8.65
C LEU A 627 9.01 12.22 -8.79
N VAL A 628 7.97 12.48 -9.59
CA VAL A 628 7.58 13.86 -9.96
C VAL A 628 6.49 14.37 -9.02
N MET A 629 6.76 15.47 -8.35
CA MET A 629 5.95 15.98 -7.24
C MET A 629 5.74 17.48 -7.37
N THR A 630 4.54 18.01 -7.12
CA THR A 630 4.36 19.46 -6.97
C THR A 630 4.54 19.91 -5.53
N ASN A 631 4.68 21.21 -5.30
CA ASN A 631 4.67 21.83 -3.97
C ASN A 631 3.27 21.90 -3.32
N LEU A 632 2.21 21.40 -3.99
CA LEU A 632 0.84 21.37 -3.46
C LEU A 632 0.71 20.41 -2.28
N GLY A 633 0.22 20.86 -1.13
CA GLY A 633 0.07 20.06 0.09
C GLY A 633 -0.79 18.80 -0.10
N GLY A 634 -1.77 18.87 -1.00
CA GLY A 634 -2.57 17.70 -1.40
C GLY A 634 -1.78 16.63 -2.16
N GLU A 635 -0.68 17.00 -2.82
CA GLU A 635 0.24 16.08 -3.50
C GLU A 635 1.46 15.68 -2.66
N GLN A 636 1.96 16.55 -1.78
CA GLN A 636 3.09 16.28 -0.88
C GLN A 636 2.87 15.00 -0.06
N ARG A 637 1.60 14.69 0.29
CA ARG A 637 1.19 13.41 0.87
C ARG A 637 1.58 12.20 0.02
N PHE A 638 1.20 12.17 -1.26
CA PHE A 638 1.39 11.00 -2.13
C PHE A 638 2.86 10.77 -2.41
N ALA A 639 3.57 11.88 -2.61
CA ALA A 639 5.00 12.01 -2.70
C ALA A 639 5.74 11.35 -1.51
N ALA A 640 5.58 11.92 -0.32
CA ALA A 640 6.27 11.45 0.88
C ALA A 640 5.85 10.02 1.27
N ALA A 641 4.56 9.68 1.14
CA ALA A 641 4.08 8.33 1.44
C ALA A 641 4.63 7.29 0.46
N VAL A 642 4.73 7.56 -0.84
CA VAL A 642 5.28 6.60 -1.81
C VAL A 642 6.81 6.60 -1.80
N ALA A 643 7.49 7.74 -1.70
CA ALA A 643 8.96 7.80 -1.61
C ALA A 643 9.48 7.09 -0.33
N ARG A 644 8.91 7.42 0.83
CA ARG A 644 9.25 6.74 2.11
C ARG A 644 8.76 5.31 2.11
N ARG A 645 7.63 4.98 1.48
CA ARG A 645 7.20 3.59 1.37
C ARG A 645 7.98 2.80 0.33
N LEU A 646 8.57 3.38 -0.71
CA LEU A 646 9.51 2.69 -1.60
C LEU A 646 10.82 2.38 -0.88
N GLN A 647 11.30 3.32 -0.05
CA GLN A 647 12.39 3.09 0.91
C GLN A 647 12.00 2.01 1.95
N SER A 648 10.75 2.01 2.42
CA SER A 648 10.17 1.02 3.36
C SER A 648 9.69 -0.28 2.71
N LEU A 649 9.54 -0.36 1.39
CA LEU A 649 8.98 -1.53 0.71
C LEU A 649 10.05 -2.58 0.50
N GLY A 650 11.31 -2.15 0.44
CA GLY A 650 12.44 -3.01 0.72
C GLY A 650 12.42 -3.62 2.13
N ALA A 651 11.41 -3.29 2.93
CA ALA A 651 11.32 -3.53 4.35
C ALA A 651 9.95 -4.16 4.76
N LEU A 652 8.86 -3.86 4.04
CA LEU A 652 7.49 -4.38 4.24
C LEU A 652 7.12 -5.56 3.32
N THR A 653 7.59 -5.60 2.08
CA THR A 653 7.47 -6.84 1.25
C THR A 653 8.53 -7.87 1.62
N ARG A 654 9.51 -7.42 2.41
CA ARG A 654 10.68 -8.10 2.88
C ARG A 654 10.77 -7.92 4.40
N GLY A 655 9.72 -8.18 5.18
CA GLY A 655 9.70 -8.43 6.66
C GLY A 655 10.71 -7.81 7.65
N ASP A 656 11.55 -6.85 7.29
CA ASP A 656 12.48 -6.12 8.13
C ASP A 656 12.43 -4.66 7.69
N ARG A 657 11.73 -3.84 8.49
CA ARG A 657 11.53 -2.41 8.24
C ARG A 657 12.81 -1.56 8.19
N ARG A 658 13.97 -2.11 8.56
CA ARG A 658 15.18 -1.34 8.94
C ARG A 658 16.36 -1.42 7.95
N ALA A 659 16.29 -2.27 6.92
CA ALA A 659 17.40 -2.45 5.95
C ALA A 659 17.66 -1.24 5.03
N ALA A 660 16.81 -0.21 5.05
CA ALA A 660 17.06 1.08 4.41
C ALA A 660 17.37 2.12 5.51
N SER A 661 18.66 2.32 5.77
CA SER A 661 19.25 3.47 6.50
C SER A 661 18.35 4.10 7.58
N GLY A 662 18.38 3.59 8.82
CA GLY A 662 18.18 4.32 10.10
C GLY A 662 17.05 5.36 10.27
N VAL A 663 16.12 5.52 9.33
CA VAL A 663 15.12 6.58 9.29
C VAL A 663 13.75 5.95 9.48
N ASP A 664 13.01 6.46 10.45
CA ASP A 664 11.73 5.94 10.92
C ASP A 664 10.61 6.15 9.89
N LEU A 665 10.10 5.07 9.29
CA LEU A 665 9.22 5.11 8.12
C LEU A 665 7.72 5.25 8.48
N SER A 666 7.40 5.40 9.76
CA SER A 666 6.04 5.65 10.26
C SER A 666 5.57 7.08 10.17
N GLU A 667 6.49 8.04 10.19
CA GLU A 667 6.17 9.47 10.43
C GLU A 667 5.28 10.07 9.32
N SER A 668 5.00 9.31 8.25
CA SER A 668 4.15 9.72 7.12
C SER A 668 2.97 8.79 6.83
N ASN A 669 2.66 7.81 7.70
CA ASN A 669 1.43 7.03 7.57
C ASN A 669 0.24 7.78 8.21
N PHE A 670 -0.32 8.70 7.42
CA PHE A 670 -1.44 9.54 7.85
C PHE A 670 -2.75 8.76 8.09
N ASP A 671 -3.00 7.64 7.40
CA ASP A 671 -4.21 6.80 7.60
C ASP A 671 -3.96 5.70 8.65
N SER A 672 -3.35 6.10 9.77
CA SER A 672 -3.12 5.27 10.96
C SER A 672 -4.14 5.61 12.06
N PRO A 673 -4.35 4.75 13.08
CA PRO A 673 -5.19 5.10 14.23
C PRO A 673 -4.79 6.44 14.87
N LEU A 674 -3.49 6.73 14.92
CA LEU A 674 -2.95 8.01 15.38
C LEU A 674 -3.25 9.15 14.41
N GLY A 675 -3.13 8.94 13.10
CA GLY A 675 -3.52 9.93 12.09
C GLY A 675 -5.01 10.28 12.14
N ARG A 676 -5.89 9.29 12.30
CA ARG A 676 -7.34 9.51 12.49
C ARG A 676 -7.63 10.27 13.79
N LYS A 677 -6.93 9.93 14.88
CA LYS A 677 -7.03 10.64 16.17
C LYS A 677 -6.54 12.09 16.06
N SER A 678 -5.43 12.31 15.37
CA SER A 678 -4.82 13.63 15.16
C SER A 678 -5.72 14.52 14.32
N LEU A 679 -6.30 13.97 13.25
CA LEU A 679 -7.27 14.67 12.41
C LEU A 679 -8.51 15.08 13.20
N ARG A 680 -9.06 14.19 14.03
CA ARG A 680 -10.17 14.53 14.93
C ARG A 680 -9.80 15.65 15.89
N LYS A 681 -8.66 15.55 16.58
CA LYS A 681 -8.21 16.61 17.51
C LYS A 681 -8.04 17.95 16.81
N MET A 682 -7.45 17.94 15.62
CA MET A 682 -7.34 19.13 14.79
C MET A 682 -8.73 19.70 14.49
N TYR A 683 -9.67 18.88 14.00
CA TYR A 683 -11.05 19.30 13.75
C TYR A 683 -11.79 19.76 15.00
N ASP A 684 -11.58 19.14 16.16
CA ASP A 684 -12.21 19.56 17.41
C ASP A 684 -11.74 20.97 17.80
N CYS A 685 -10.44 21.25 17.72
CA CYS A 685 -9.91 22.60 17.93
C CYS A 685 -10.50 23.62 16.93
N ILE A 686 -10.72 23.18 15.69
CA ILE A 686 -11.29 24.01 14.61
C ILE A 686 -12.77 24.32 14.84
N VAL A 687 -13.57 23.29 15.12
CA VAL A 687 -15.04 23.38 15.26
C VAL A 687 -15.43 24.10 16.55
N VAL A 688 -14.63 23.93 17.60
CA VAL A 688 -14.86 24.60 18.89
C VAL A 688 -14.26 26.02 18.90
N GLU A 689 -13.63 26.46 17.81
CA GLU A 689 -12.95 27.76 17.68
C GLU A 689 -11.99 28.02 18.86
N SER A 690 -11.26 26.97 19.27
CA SER A 690 -10.38 27.07 20.44
C SER A 690 -9.22 28.02 20.17
N PRO A 691 -8.89 28.94 21.10
CA PRO A 691 -7.68 29.77 20.99
C PRO A 691 -6.39 28.97 21.24
N LEU A 692 -6.50 27.70 21.65
CA LEU A 692 -5.38 26.82 21.96
C LEU A 692 -5.19 25.77 20.86
N LEU A 693 -3.96 25.64 20.38
CA LEU A 693 -3.56 24.54 19.50
C LEU A 693 -3.53 23.21 20.27
N PRO A 694 -3.63 22.06 19.58
CA PRO A 694 -3.45 20.75 20.18
C PRO A 694 -2.15 20.67 20.98
N ASN A 695 -2.19 19.97 22.11
CA ASN A 695 -1.03 19.82 23.00
C ASN A 695 0.22 19.36 22.23
N GLY A 696 1.30 20.15 22.30
CA GLY A 696 2.57 19.84 21.64
C GLY A 696 2.71 20.40 20.21
N VAL A 697 1.74 21.20 19.73
CA VAL A 697 1.78 21.89 18.43
C VAL A 697 2.02 23.39 18.65
N ASN A 698 2.99 23.96 17.95
CA ASN A 698 3.33 25.39 18.02
C ASN A 698 2.90 26.13 16.76
N LEU A 699 2.35 27.35 16.91
CA LEU A 699 1.89 28.16 15.78
C LEU A 699 3.02 28.52 14.80
N PRO A 700 4.25 28.88 15.23
CA PRO A 700 5.36 29.11 14.32
C PRO A 700 5.72 27.90 13.45
N GLU A 701 5.64 26.68 13.99
CA GLU A 701 5.88 25.43 13.24
C GLU A 701 4.79 25.20 12.19
N VAL A 702 3.54 25.55 12.50
CA VAL A 702 2.42 25.44 11.54
C VAL A 702 2.55 26.44 10.39
N LEU A 703 3.18 27.58 10.64
CA LEU A 703 3.43 28.64 9.66
C LEU A 703 4.78 28.49 8.94
N GLU A 704 5.59 27.51 9.33
CA GLU A 704 6.92 27.26 8.76
C GLU A 704 6.78 26.79 7.30
N GLY A 705 7.35 27.55 6.36
CA GLY A 705 7.31 27.26 4.92
C GLY A 705 6.22 27.95 4.11
N ALA A 706 5.33 28.73 4.74
CA ALA A 706 4.42 29.63 4.02
C ALA A 706 5.13 30.96 3.70
N ALA A 707 4.97 31.49 2.48
CA ALA A 707 5.62 32.75 2.11
C ALA A 707 5.09 33.91 2.96
N GLU A 708 5.93 34.89 3.32
CA GLU A 708 5.51 35.99 4.21
C GLU A 708 4.34 36.81 3.63
N SER A 709 4.23 36.89 2.29
CA SER A 709 3.10 37.45 1.56
C SER A 709 1.84 36.60 1.66
N GLU A 710 1.93 35.28 1.50
CA GLU A 710 0.82 34.33 1.66
C GLU A 710 0.32 34.33 3.10
N VAL A 711 1.25 34.32 4.06
CA VAL A 711 0.94 34.44 5.49
C VAL A 711 0.24 35.75 5.74
N LYS A 712 0.72 36.89 5.22
CA LYS A 712 0.04 38.19 5.36
C LYS A 712 -1.33 38.22 4.67
N GLU A 713 -1.51 37.67 3.49
CA GLU A 713 -2.79 37.69 2.75
C GLU A 713 -3.83 36.74 3.39
N VAL A 714 -3.40 35.55 3.81
CA VAL A 714 -4.21 34.57 4.56
C VAL A 714 -4.56 35.10 5.95
N LEU A 715 -3.64 35.82 6.62
CA LEU A 715 -3.90 36.45 7.92
C LEU A 715 -4.70 37.76 7.79
N ALA A 716 -4.53 38.54 6.72
CA ALA A 716 -5.18 39.85 6.52
C ALA A 716 -6.63 39.72 6.05
N SER A 717 -6.96 38.63 5.34
CA SER A 717 -8.35 38.37 4.93
C SER A 717 -9.25 37.87 6.08
N MET A 718 -8.73 37.65 7.30
CA MET A 718 -9.50 37.01 8.39
C MET A 718 -9.06 37.43 9.82
N PRO A 719 -9.92 38.08 10.63
CA PRO A 719 -9.50 38.83 11.83
C PRO A 719 -9.01 38.01 13.04
N GLU A 720 -9.38 36.72 13.22
CA GLU A 720 -9.04 35.93 14.44
C GLU A 720 -8.52 34.49 14.15
N PRO A 721 -7.40 34.02 14.76
CA PRO A 721 -6.74 32.74 14.45
C PRO A 721 -7.62 31.48 14.53
N GLY A 722 -8.51 31.37 15.51
CA GLY A 722 -9.38 30.20 15.72
C GLY A 722 -10.53 30.10 14.71
N GLN A 723 -11.07 31.24 14.28
CA GLN A 723 -12.15 31.34 13.28
C GLN A 723 -11.65 31.03 11.84
N ARG A 724 -10.35 31.25 11.58
CA ARG A 724 -9.68 31.03 10.26
C ARG A 724 -9.77 29.60 9.76
N ILE A 725 -9.64 28.63 10.66
CA ILE A 725 -9.60 27.22 10.30
C ILE A 725 -11.03 26.64 10.21
N SER A 726 -11.97 27.20 10.99
CA SER A 726 -13.40 26.86 10.96
C SER A 726 -14.02 27.19 9.60
N ALA A 727 -13.75 28.40 9.09
CA ALA A 727 -14.15 28.83 7.75
C ALA A 727 -13.56 27.94 6.64
N ALA A 728 -12.28 27.55 6.75
CA ALA A 728 -11.65 26.64 5.80
C ALA A 728 -12.26 25.23 5.83
N ALA A 729 -12.63 24.72 7.01
CA ALA A 729 -13.35 23.45 7.15
C ALA A 729 -14.78 23.51 6.57
N LEU A 730 -15.48 24.63 6.73
CA LEU A 730 -16.77 24.90 6.08
C LEU A 730 -16.63 24.93 4.55
N CYS A 731 -15.62 25.62 4.00
CA CYS A 731 -15.32 25.66 2.56
C CYS A 731 -15.02 24.26 1.98
N MET A 732 -14.35 23.37 2.73
CA MET A 732 -14.12 21.96 2.36
C MET A 732 -15.42 21.11 2.33
N GLY A 733 -16.59 21.69 2.66
CA GLY A 733 -17.84 20.95 2.80
C GLY A 733 -17.81 19.98 3.98
N VAL A 734 -17.01 20.27 5.00
CA VAL A 734 -16.95 19.51 6.26
C VAL A 734 -18.05 19.96 7.23
N GLY A 735 -18.60 21.18 7.05
CA GLY A 735 -19.69 21.72 7.89
C GLY A 735 -21.02 22.02 7.19
N VAL A 736 -21.16 21.86 5.87
CA VAL A 736 -22.34 22.36 5.12
C VAL A 736 -23.57 21.44 5.18
N ASN A 737 -23.51 20.27 5.84
CA ASN A 737 -24.70 19.45 6.13
C ASN A 737 -24.96 19.34 7.64
N MET A 738 -25.06 20.50 8.30
CA MET A 738 -25.72 20.61 9.60
C MET A 738 -27.26 20.68 9.50
N GLN A 739 -27.83 20.35 8.32
CA GLN A 739 -29.22 19.92 8.18
C GLN A 739 -29.30 18.39 8.04
N ARG A 740 -30.11 17.79 8.91
CA ARG A 740 -30.41 16.35 9.06
C ARG A 740 -30.89 15.76 7.72
N ASN A 741 -30.04 15.04 6.97
CA ASN A 741 -30.36 13.74 6.33
C ASN A 741 -29.37 13.21 5.27
N ASP A 742 -28.34 13.95 4.86
CA ASP A 742 -27.50 13.49 3.74
C ASP A 742 -26.22 12.77 4.17
N ASN A 743 -26.39 11.53 4.64
CA ASN A 743 -25.30 10.56 4.73
C ASN A 743 -25.28 9.68 3.47
N VAL A 744 -24.12 9.60 2.82
CA VAL A 744 -23.87 8.67 1.72
C VAL A 744 -23.47 7.32 2.32
N ALA A 745 -24.44 6.40 2.30
CA ALA A 745 -24.37 4.92 2.36
C ALA A 745 -24.90 4.20 3.62
N GLU A 746 -25.89 3.36 3.32
CA GLU A 746 -26.54 2.22 4.00
C GLU A 746 -27.64 2.46 5.06
N GLU A 747 -28.77 1.79 4.78
CA GLU A 747 -30.07 1.82 5.44
C GLU A 747 -30.10 1.03 6.76
N GLY A 748 -31.05 1.41 7.63
CA GLY A 748 -31.60 0.53 8.65
C GLY A 748 -31.39 1.04 10.07
N GLY A 749 -32.35 1.82 10.58
CA GLY A 749 -32.40 2.17 11.99
C GLY A 749 -33.26 3.40 12.24
N THR A 750 -34.48 3.14 12.71
CA THR A 750 -35.46 4.12 13.17
C THR A 750 -34.87 5.24 14.01
N ALA A 751 -35.42 6.44 13.80
CA ALA A 751 -35.20 7.62 14.62
C ALA A 751 -35.23 7.29 16.12
N VAL A 752 -34.23 7.79 16.85
CA VAL A 752 -34.30 8.42 18.19
C VAL A 752 -32.86 8.61 18.71
N THR A 753 -32.55 9.85 19.14
CA THR A 753 -31.41 10.30 19.98
C THR A 753 -29.96 10.35 19.44
N GLN A 754 -29.34 11.51 19.70
CA GLN A 754 -27.91 11.79 20.00
C GLN A 754 -26.89 11.98 18.84
N GLY A 755 -26.07 13.04 18.99
CA GLY A 755 -25.04 13.55 18.07
C GLY A 755 -23.83 12.65 17.79
N ALA A 756 -24.02 11.34 17.67
CA ALA A 756 -22.95 10.36 17.42
C ALA A 756 -22.57 10.22 15.92
N THR A 757 -23.43 10.62 14.98
CA THR A 757 -23.21 10.33 13.54
C THR A 757 -22.24 11.30 12.86
N ILE A 758 -22.19 12.57 13.28
CA ILE A 758 -21.23 13.58 12.76
C ILE A 758 -19.78 13.24 13.16
N ILE A 759 -19.60 12.58 14.32
CA ILE A 759 -18.30 12.23 14.91
C ILE A 759 -17.58 11.10 14.14
N LYS A 760 -18.33 10.25 13.41
CA LYS A 760 -17.72 9.12 12.68
C LYS A 760 -16.84 9.55 11.52
N ASP A 761 -17.17 10.64 10.83
CA ASP A 761 -16.51 11.08 9.59
C ASP A 761 -15.30 11.99 9.82
N LEU A 762 -15.17 12.63 10.99
CA LEU A 762 -14.06 13.54 11.34
C LEU A 762 -12.69 12.84 11.42
N GLY A 763 -12.66 11.51 11.45
CA GLY A 763 -11.43 10.72 11.41
C GLY A 763 -11.03 10.22 10.02
N ASP A 764 -11.79 10.51 8.96
CA ASP A 764 -11.48 10.01 7.61
C ASP A 764 -10.40 10.86 6.92
N VAL A 765 -9.16 10.41 7.12
CA VAL A 765 -7.96 11.01 6.54
C VAL A 765 -7.97 10.97 5.00
N ARG A 766 -8.55 9.93 4.38
CA ARG A 766 -8.61 9.84 2.91
C ARG A 766 -9.53 10.92 2.35
N ARG A 767 -10.68 11.11 2.99
CA ARG A 767 -11.65 12.14 2.59
C ARG A 767 -11.10 13.55 2.82
N PHE A 768 -10.47 13.82 3.96
CA PHE A 768 -9.80 15.09 4.25
C PHE A 768 -8.83 15.50 3.13
N LEU A 769 -7.91 14.59 2.78
CA LEU A 769 -6.85 14.90 1.81
C LEU A 769 -7.35 15.01 0.37
N ASN A 770 -8.43 14.30 0.01
CA ASN A 770 -9.08 14.51 -1.28
C ASN A 770 -9.77 15.87 -1.38
N ARG A 771 -10.34 16.36 -0.28
CA ARG A 771 -10.99 17.68 -0.22
C ARG A 771 -9.98 18.82 -0.16
N LEU A 772 -8.79 18.56 0.36
CA LEU A 772 -7.69 19.51 0.39
C LEU A 772 -7.27 19.97 -1.02
N LEU A 773 -7.41 19.12 -2.05
CA LEU A 773 -7.16 19.49 -3.45
C LEU A 773 -8.12 20.56 -3.97
N SER A 774 -9.29 20.72 -3.36
CA SER A 774 -10.30 21.69 -3.81
C SER A 774 -10.17 23.05 -3.11
N LEU A 775 -8.99 23.35 -2.55
CA LEU A 775 -8.70 24.61 -1.86
C LEU A 775 -7.63 25.40 -2.62
N PRO A 776 -7.59 26.73 -2.45
CA PRO A 776 -6.49 27.54 -2.94
C PRO A 776 -5.14 27.05 -2.39
N VAL A 777 -4.07 27.22 -3.17
CA VAL A 777 -2.75 26.62 -2.90
C VAL A 777 -2.25 26.95 -1.48
N ALA A 778 -2.27 28.23 -1.10
CA ALA A 778 -1.83 28.69 0.22
C ALA A 778 -2.63 28.04 1.37
N ARG A 779 -3.97 27.94 1.23
CA ARG A 779 -4.84 27.35 2.26
C ARG A 779 -4.64 25.84 2.37
N GLN A 780 -4.42 25.17 1.24
CA GLN A 780 -4.11 23.75 1.19
C GLN A 780 -2.82 23.44 1.96
N ASN A 781 -1.75 24.22 1.72
CA ASN A 781 -0.46 24.01 2.37
C ASN A 781 -0.57 24.22 3.89
N LEU A 782 -1.19 25.32 4.32
CA LEU A 782 -1.38 25.64 5.75
C LEU A 782 -2.12 24.53 6.52
N LEU A 783 -3.26 24.06 5.98
CA LEU A 783 -4.06 23.01 6.63
C LEU A 783 -3.32 21.67 6.69
N PHE A 784 -2.55 21.36 5.64
CA PHE A 784 -1.73 20.16 5.64
C PHE A 784 -0.66 20.23 6.72
N THR A 785 0.08 21.35 6.80
CA THR A 785 1.11 21.55 7.83
C THR A 785 0.52 21.42 9.23
N TYR A 786 -0.64 22.04 9.49
CA TYR A 786 -1.31 21.93 10.79
C TYR A 786 -1.65 20.48 11.18
N PHE A 787 -2.18 19.70 10.23
CA PHE A 787 -2.44 18.29 10.44
C PHE A 787 -1.14 17.50 10.73
N THR A 788 -0.07 17.76 9.97
CA THR A 788 1.21 17.05 10.16
C THR A 788 1.88 17.36 11.49
N CYS A 789 1.85 18.62 11.95
CA CYS A 789 2.35 19.00 13.27
C CYS A 789 1.55 18.31 14.39
N THR A 790 0.22 18.24 14.24
CA THR A 790 -0.66 17.54 15.20
C THR A 790 -0.35 16.05 15.26
N LEU A 791 -0.13 15.42 14.11
CA LEU A 791 0.27 14.01 14.06
C LEU A 791 1.63 13.77 14.71
N ALA A 792 2.62 14.63 14.44
CA ALA A 792 3.94 14.53 15.06
C ALA A 792 3.86 14.65 16.59
N ALA A 793 3.01 15.53 17.12
CA ALA A 793 2.75 15.65 18.56
C ALA A 793 2.11 14.38 19.14
N GLU A 794 1.12 13.79 18.47
CA GLU A 794 0.48 12.54 18.93
C GLU A 794 1.42 11.33 18.87
N ILE A 795 2.30 11.24 17.85
CA ILE A 795 3.31 10.20 17.77
C ILE A 795 4.29 10.34 18.93
N ARG A 796 4.79 11.56 19.21
CA ARG A 796 5.66 11.83 20.37
C ARG A 796 5.00 11.41 21.69
N ALA A 797 3.73 11.77 21.89
CA ALA A 797 2.96 11.38 23.07
C ALA A 797 2.78 9.85 23.17
N ALA A 798 2.41 9.18 22.09
CA ALA A 798 2.22 7.73 22.06
C ALA A 798 3.53 6.96 22.30
N LYS A 799 4.66 7.45 21.76
CA LYS A 799 6.01 6.93 22.03
C LYS A 799 6.36 7.08 23.52
N ALA A 800 6.10 8.25 24.11
CA ALA A 800 6.32 8.49 25.54
C ALA A 800 5.48 7.57 26.45
N GLU A 801 4.26 7.24 26.05
CA GLU A 801 3.36 6.38 26.83
C GLU A 801 3.61 4.88 26.63
N GLY A 802 4.60 4.51 25.81
CA GLY A 802 4.89 3.11 25.46
C GLY A 802 3.73 2.42 24.74
N ARG A 803 2.81 3.19 24.13
CA ARG A 803 1.67 2.68 23.35
C ARG A 803 1.93 2.67 21.84
N TYR A 804 3.10 3.17 21.44
CA TYR A 804 3.55 3.19 20.07
C TYR A 804 4.38 1.94 19.78
N PHE A 805 3.76 0.94 19.14
CA PHE A 805 4.42 -0.31 18.78
C PHE A 805 4.48 -0.43 17.27
N GLU A 806 5.70 -0.55 16.74
CA GLU A 806 5.91 -0.63 15.31
C GLU A 806 6.85 -1.79 14.95
N GLY A 807 6.28 -2.98 14.83
CA GLY A 807 6.98 -4.20 14.40
C GLY A 807 7.80 -4.89 15.49
N VAL A 808 8.81 -5.65 15.09
CA VAL A 808 9.82 -6.25 15.97
C VAL A 808 10.75 -5.18 16.53
N SER A 809 10.95 -5.12 17.86
CA SER A 809 11.92 -4.21 18.50
C SER A 809 13.27 -4.89 18.76
N ASP A 810 14.39 -4.23 18.45
CA ASP A 810 15.70 -4.74 18.82
C ASP A 810 15.90 -4.61 20.34
N LEU A 811 16.24 -5.73 20.97
CA LEU A 811 16.56 -5.80 22.37
C LEU A 811 18.07 -5.61 22.51
N GLY A 812 18.48 -4.35 22.60
CA GLY A 812 19.89 -3.96 22.69
C GLY A 812 20.51 -4.25 24.06
N GLY A 813 21.80 -4.59 24.02
CA GLY A 813 22.68 -4.75 25.18
C GLY A 813 24.14 -4.79 24.74
N SER A 814 25.06 -4.41 25.62
CA SER A 814 26.51 -4.53 25.38
C SER A 814 26.95 -5.99 25.28
N HIS A 815 26.26 -6.88 25.99
CA HIS A 815 26.46 -8.32 25.93
C HIS A 815 25.14 -9.04 26.22
N VAL A 816 24.84 -10.09 25.44
CA VAL A 816 23.68 -10.96 25.66
C VAL A 816 24.15 -12.40 25.78
N SER A 817 23.88 -13.04 26.92
CA SER A 817 24.11 -14.48 27.09
C SER A 817 22.80 -15.26 26.99
N LYS A 818 22.87 -16.45 26.38
CA LYS A 818 21.75 -17.39 26.23
C LYS A 818 22.06 -18.72 26.91
N VAL A 819 21.04 -19.34 27.48
CA VAL A 819 21.05 -20.76 27.89
C VAL A 819 20.52 -21.61 26.73
N GLU A 820 20.81 -22.92 26.70
CA GLU A 820 20.21 -23.83 25.72
C GLU A 820 18.67 -23.77 25.77
N PRO A 821 17.99 -23.75 24.61
CA PRO A 821 16.55 -23.59 24.57
C PRO A 821 15.80 -24.84 25.05
N GLU A 822 14.78 -24.63 25.87
CA GLU A 822 13.88 -25.67 26.35
C GLU A 822 12.65 -25.78 25.42
N THR A 823 12.17 -26.99 25.16
CA THR A 823 10.90 -27.18 24.42
C THR A 823 9.73 -26.97 25.38
N LEU A 824 8.99 -25.88 25.20
CA LEU A 824 7.82 -25.54 26.00
C LEU A 824 6.57 -26.33 25.56
N TRP A 825 6.39 -26.50 24.25
CA TRP A 825 5.22 -27.15 23.67
C TRP A 825 5.54 -27.77 22.31
N VAL A 826 4.81 -28.83 21.94
CA VAL A 826 4.89 -29.47 20.62
C VAL A 826 3.48 -29.61 20.05
N ASP A 827 3.26 -29.11 18.84
CA ASP A 827 1.98 -29.20 18.15
C ASP A 827 1.61 -30.66 17.88
N PRO A 828 0.49 -31.17 18.40
CA PRO A 828 0.07 -32.56 18.18
C PRO A 828 -0.29 -32.84 16.71
N TYR A 829 -0.61 -31.83 15.91
CA TYR A 829 -1.00 -32.02 14.51
C TYR A 829 0.20 -31.93 13.55
N ARG A 830 1.10 -30.96 13.76
CA ARG A 830 2.22 -30.69 12.83
C ARG A 830 3.61 -30.96 13.41
N GLY A 831 3.73 -31.33 14.68
CA GLY A 831 5.01 -31.62 15.35
C GLY A 831 5.90 -30.40 15.58
N LEU A 832 5.34 -29.19 15.47
CA LEU A 832 6.07 -27.92 15.57
C LEU A 832 6.35 -27.58 17.02
N ARG A 833 7.55 -27.07 17.31
CA ARG A 833 7.97 -26.79 18.69
C ARG A 833 7.86 -25.30 19.02
N THR A 834 7.34 -24.98 20.21
CA THR A 834 7.54 -23.69 20.88
C THR A 834 8.76 -23.82 21.76
N LEU A 835 9.77 -22.98 21.54
CA LEU A 835 11.03 -23.00 22.29
C LEU A 835 11.11 -21.83 23.24
N ARG A 836 11.53 -22.08 24.47
CA ARG A 836 11.84 -21.07 25.49
C ARG A 836 13.33 -20.80 25.51
N HIS A 837 13.69 -19.52 25.48
CA HIS A 837 15.05 -19.01 25.62
C HIS A 837 15.13 -18.11 26.84
N ASP A 838 15.96 -18.48 27.81
CA ASP A 838 16.28 -17.63 28.94
C ASP A 838 17.55 -16.83 28.63
N LEU A 839 17.40 -15.51 28.56
CA LEU A 839 18.44 -14.58 28.14
C LEU A 839 18.83 -13.66 29.29
N THR A 840 20.13 -13.38 29.42
CA THR A 840 20.63 -12.34 30.32
C THR A 840 21.24 -11.22 29.50
N ILE A 841 20.71 -10.00 29.67
CA ILE A 841 21.05 -8.83 28.86
C ILE A 841 21.74 -7.80 29.73
N ASP A 842 22.93 -7.42 29.32
CA ASP A 842 23.67 -6.30 29.89
C ASP A 842 23.30 -5.01 29.14
N ARG A 843 22.60 -4.09 29.81
CA ARG A 843 22.20 -2.79 29.23
C ARG A 843 23.14 -1.65 29.62
N GLY A 844 24.26 -1.96 30.26
CA GLY A 844 25.17 -0.95 30.77
C GLY A 844 25.93 -0.26 29.65
N LEU A 845 26.18 1.04 29.84
CA LEU A 845 27.08 1.82 28.99
C LEU A 845 28.36 2.13 29.76
N SER A 846 29.48 1.58 29.31
CA SER A 846 30.79 1.88 29.91
C SER A 846 31.13 3.36 29.78
N PHE A 847 31.92 3.87 30.72
CA PHE A 847 32.35 5.28 30.71
C PHE A 847 33.11 5.63 29.41
N GLU A 848 34.01 4.75 28.97
CA GLU A 848 34.77 4.92 27.73
C GLU A 848 33.86 5.01 26.49
N ALA A 849 32.81 4.17 26.41
CA ALA A 849 31.84 4.22 25.33
C ALA A 849 30.99 5.51 25.36
N ALA A 850 30.64 6.01 26.56
CA ALA A 850 29.95 7.28 26.72
C ALA A 850 30.82 8.46 26.24
N CYS A 851 32.12 8.43 26.54
CA CYS A 851 33.07 9.44 26.09
C CYS A 851 33.20 9.45 24.56
N ARG A 852 33.35 8.28 23.93
CA ARG A 852 33.37 8.15 22.46
C ARG A 852 32.09 8.68 21.81
N ARG A 853 30.92 8.45 22.43
CA ARG A 853 29.63 8.97 21.96
C ARG A 853 29.59 10.50 22.01
N LEU A 854 30.06 11.07 23.11
CA LEU A 854 30.17 12.53 23.27
C LEU A 854 31.11 13.13 22.23
N GLU A 855 32.29 12.57 22.01
CA GLU A 855 33.24 13.06 20.98
C GLU A 855 32.66 13.03 19.57
N HIS A 856 31.90 11.99 19.23
CA HIS A 856 31.35 11.83 17.89
C HIS A 856 30.13 12.75 17.62
N GLU A 857 29.29 12.96 18.64
CA GLU A 857 28.02 13.68 18.47
C GLU A 857 28.07 15.14 18.90
N ARG A 858 29.09 15.54 19.68
CA ARG A 858 29.26 16.92 20.14
C ARG A 858 29.68 17.83 18.98
N LYS A 859 29.01 18.98 18.87
CA LYS A 859 29.37 20.05 17.93
C LYS A 859 29.90 21.27 18.66
N ASP A 860 30.75 22.06 18.00
CA ASP A 860 31.25 23.31 18.55
C ASP A 860 30.09 24.27 18.91
N GLY A 861 30.04 24.70 20.16
CA GLY A 861 28.98 25.57 20.70
C GLY A 861 27.73 24.85 21.20
N ASP A 862 27.68 23.51 21.17
CA ASP A 862 26.57 22.76 21.73
C ASP A 862 26.56 22.73 23.27
N ARG A 863 25.42 22.35 23.84
CA ARG A 863 25.19 22.24 25.27
C ARG A 863 25.39 20.81 25.80
N SER A 864 25.99 19.92 25.03
CA SER A 864 26.19 18.52 25.36
C SER A 864 27.27 18.35 26.44
N GLY A 865 27.13 17.35 27.31
CA GLY A 865 28.13 17.03 28.32
C GLY A 865 27.63 16.16 29.47
N PHE A 866 28.56 15.77 30.34
CA PHE A 866 28.24 15.01 31.55
C PHE A 866 27.58 15.91 32.61
N MET A 867 26.62 15.32 33.33
CA MET A 867 25.80 15.99 34.32
C MET A 867 25.66 15.13 35.57
N ARG A 868 25.58 15.79 36.74
CA ARG A 868 25.33 15.18 38.04
C ARG A 868 24.04 15.72 38.64
N SER A 869 23.22 14.87 39.24
CA SER A 869 21.99 15.34 39.90
C SER A 869 22.34 16.28 41.07
N ARG A 870 21.62 17.40 41.17
CA ARG A 870 21.82 18.37 42.26
C ARG A 870 21.35 17.85 43.61
N HIS A 871 20.33 17.00 43.58
CA HIS A 871 19.80 16.31 44.76
C HIS A 871 20.12 14.82 44.69
N PRO A 872 20.47 14.20 45.84
CA PRO A 872 20.66 12.76 45.91
C PRO A 872 19.32 12.04 45.70
N MET A 873 19.28 11.11 44.75
CA MET A 873 18.18 10.18 44.58
C MET A 873 18.54 8.86 45.26
N PHE A 874 17.68 8.38 46.15
CA PHE A 874 17.90 7.12 46.90
C PHE A 874 19.26 7.08 47.63
N GLY A 875 19.72 8.23 48.11
CA GLY A 875 20.97 8.38 48.87
C GLY A 875 22.25 8.55 48.04
N ARG A 876 22.16 8.70 46.71
CA ARG A 876 23.33 8.94 45.82
C ARG A 876 23.06 10.01 44.77
N ASN A 877 24.09 10.75 44.37
CA ASN A 877 24.00 11.68 43.25
C ASN A 877 24.17 10.89 41.94
N MET A 878 23.23 11.05 41.02
CA MET A 878 23.20 10.29 39.77
C MET A 878 23.98 11.02 38.68
N THR A 879 24.89 10.31 38.02
CA THR A 879 25.65 10.82 36.87
C THR A 879 25.00 10.35 35.56
N LEU A 880 24.90 11.26 34.59
CA LEU A 880 24.36 11.00 33.25
C LEU A 880 25.10 11.81 32.18
N LEU A 881 24.93 11.44 30.92
CA LEU A 881 25.44 12.16 29.76
C LEU A 881 24.23 12.72 29.00
N ALA A 882 24.25 14.02 28.71
CA ALA A 882 23.22 14.68 27.91
C ALA A 882 23.80 15.11 26.56
N LEU A 883 23.21 14.65 25.45
CA LEU A 883 23.62 14.97 24.08
C LEU A 883 22.53 15.79 23.39
N GLN A 884 22.87 16.97 22.88
CA GLN A 884 21.92 17.89 22.24
C GLN A 884 21.56 17.43 20.82
N LYS A 885 20.26 17.43 20.47
CA LYS A 885 19.83 16.98 19.14
C LYS A 885 20.10 18.02 18.04
N PRO A 886 20.62 17.60 16.85
CA PRO A 886 21.02 18.54 15.78
C PRO A 886 19.88 19.39 15.21
N ALA A 887 18.65 18.84 15.15
CA ALA A 887 17.47 19.52 14.60
C ALA A 887 16.61 20.21 15.66
N ALA A 888 16.96 20.10 16.94
CA ALA A 888 16.13 20.57 18.05
C ALA A 888 16.99 21.05 19.23
N ALA A 889 17.37 22.33 19.22
CA ALA A 889 18.33 22.90 20.17
C ALA A 889 17.93 22.81 21.65
N ASN A 890 16.66 22.55 21.96
CA ASN A 890 16.16 22.40 23.32
C ASN A 890 15.92 20.95 23.73
N TYR A 891 16.25 19.96 22.90
CA TYR A 891 16.07 18.55 23.25
C TYR A 891 17.41 17.83 23.44
N PHE A 892 17.48 17.02 24.49
CA PHE A 892 18.67 16.27 24.87
C PHE A 892 18.37 14.78 24.97
N SER A 893 19.15 13.95 24.27
CA SER A 893 19.22 12.50 24.52
C SER A 893 19.97 12.27 25.83
N ILE A 894 19.42 11.45 26.73
CA ILE A 894 19.99 11.17 28.04
C ILE A 894 20.57 9.76 28.07
N LEU A 895 21.86 9.61 28.38
CA LEU A 895 22.51 8.32 28.56
C LEU A 895 22.86 8.10 30.03
N ARG A 896 22.63 6.88 30.53
CA ARG A 896 22.89 6.49 31.91
C ARG A 896 23.83 5.28 31.98
N PRO A 897 24.65 5.15 33.05
CA PRO A 897 25.55 4.02 33.24
C PRO A 897 24.83 2.66 33.29
N ASN A 898 23.66 2.58 33.94
CA ASN A 898 22.97 1.34 34.20
C ASN A 898 21.99 0.89 33.10
N THR A 899 21.39 1.82 32.37
CA THR A 899 20.36 1.52 31.34
C THR A 899 20.75 1.92 29.93
N GLY A 900 21.90 2.58 29.73
CA GLY A 900 22.29 3.14 28.46
C GLY A 900 21.44 4.35 28.06
N GLU A 901 21.23 4.53 26.76
CA GLU A 901 20.42 5.62 26.21
C GLU A 901 18.95 5.50 26.64
N SER A 902 18.42 6.59 27.17
CA SER A 902 17.02 6.75 27.54
C SER A 902 16.18 6.90 26.29
N PHE A 903 15.07 6.17 26.23
CA PHE A 903 14.04 6.37 25.21
C PHE A 903 13.36 7.75 25.27
N PHE A 904 13.51 8.46 26.39
CA PHE A 904 12.97 9.78 26.62
C PHE A 904 14.05 10.83 26.43
N ASP A 905 13.82 11.75 25.49
CA ASP A 905 14.57 13.01 25.42
C ASP A 905 14.09 13.94 26.53
N MET A 906 15.01 14.70 27.13
CA MET A 906 14.65 15.78 28.04
C MET A 906 14.58 17.10 27.27
N GLU A 907 13.45 17.79 27.39
CA GLU A 907 13.28 19.14 26.86
C GLU A 907 13.81 20.17 27.86
N ALA A 908 14.63 21.10 27.38
CA ALA A 908 15.04 22.32 28.06
C ALA A 908 14.08 23.45 27.63
N ARG A 909 12.84 23.45 28.14
CA ARG A 909 11.90 24.55 27.90
C ARG A 909 12.32 25.81 28.66
N PRO A 910 12.23 27.00 28.03
CA PRO A 910 12.03 28.24 28.77
C PRO A 910 10.55 28.32 29.17
N LEU A 911 10.23 27.98 30.41
CA LEU A 911 8.94 28.31 31.01
C LEU A 911 9.01 29.75 31.53
N CYS A 912 8.49 30.69 30.75
CA CYS A 912 8.33 32.12 31.08
C CYS A 912 9.59 32.88 31.56
N PHE A 913 9.52 34.21 31.51
CA PHE A 913 10.66 35.13 31.61
C PHE A 913 11.43 35.14 32.94
N LEU A 914 11.15 34.26 33.91
CA LEU A 914 11.91 34.13 35.15
C LEU A 914 11.94 32.66 35.62
N HIS A 915 13.15 32.07 35.60
CA HIS A 915 13.62 30.77 36.15
C HIS A 915 13.92 29.64 35.13
N ALA A 916 14.99 28.90 35.44
CA ALA A 916 15.86 28.14 34.54
C ALA A 916 15.33 26.81 33.98
N ASP A 917 15.95 26.39 32.86
CA ASP A 917 15.81 25.13 32.11
C ASP A 917 15.64 23.85 32.97
N GLU A 918 14.63 23.01 32.69
CA GLU A 918 14.28 21.81 33.50
C GLU A 918 15.45 20.81 33.69
N LEU A 919 16.24 20.56 32.65
CA LEU A 919 17.43 19.71 32.73
C LEU A 919 18.48 20.33 33.68
N PHE A 920 18.75 21.62 33.52
CA PHE A 920 19.79 22.34 34.29
C PHE A 920 19.34 22.74 35.71
N MET A 921 18.04 22.68 35.99
CA MET A 921 17.45 22.70 37.33
C MET A 921 17.74 21.42 38.10
N LYS A 922 17.57 20.25 37.45
CA LYS A 922 17.73 18.94 38.10
C LYS A 922 19.17 18.48 38.16
N TYR A 923 19.99 18.88 37.19
CA TYR A 923 21.37 18.42 37.03
C TYR A 923 22.35 19.59 36.86
N ALA A 924 23.56 19.44 37.38
CA ALA A 924 24.69 20.35 37.21
C ALA A 924 25.70 19.73 36.24
N ARG A 925 26.30 20.54 35.36
CA ARG A 925 27.40 20.10 34.50
C ARG A 925 28.62 19.75 35.35
N ILE A 926 29.31 18.68 34.95
CA ILE A 926 30.55 18.22 35.56
C ILE A 926 31.59 17.95 34.48
N SER A 927 32.87 17.91 34.85
CA SER A 927 33.93 17.53 33.91
C SER A 927 33.89 16.03 33.60
N GLN A 928 34.62 15.61 32.56
CA GLN A 928 34.72 14.18 32.21
C GLN A 928 35.43 13.41 33.32
N GLU A 929 36.48 13.97 33.92
CA GLU A 929 37.22 13.37 35.03
C GLU A 929 36.34 13.20 36.28
N GLU A 930 35.51 14.20 36.59
CA GLU A 930 34.54 14.13 37.70
C GLU A 930 33.38 13.14 37.42
N ALA A 931 33.10 12.87 36.15
CA ALA A 931 32.06 11.94 35.75
C ALA A 931 32.53 10.49 35.82
N GLU A 932 33.83 10.21 35.63
CA GLU A 932 34.40 8.87 35.57
C GLU A 932 34.13 8.06 36.85
N GLU A 933 34.47 8.62 38.01
CA GLU A 933 34.27 7.97 39.32
C GLU A 933 32.78 7.70 39.57
N GLY A 934 31.93 8.75 39.44
CA GLY A 934 30.50 8.63 39.70
C GLY A 934 29.74 7.79 38.66
N TRP A 935 30.26 7.66 37.44
CA TRP A 935 29.71 6.78 36.40
C TRP A 935 30.11 5.33 36.67
N GLY A 936 31.38 5.08 36.98
CA GLY A 936 31.93 3.77 37.33
C GLY A 936 31.23 3.15 38.54
N ASP A 937 31.02 3.92 39.61
CA ASP A 937 30.33 3.46 40.82
C ASP A 937 28.91 2.94 40.54
N VAL A 938 28.15 3.66 39.72
CA VAL A 938 26.78 3.26 39.36
C VAL A 938 26.81 2.10 38.36
N TYR A 939 27.77 2.09 37.43
CA TYR A 939 27.96 1.04 36.44
C TYR A 939 28.26 -0.33 37.09
N GLU A 940 29.13 -0.36 38.11
CA GLU A 940 29.46 -1.56 38.85
C GLU A 940 28.36 -1.96 39.85
N ALA A 941 27.84 -1.00 40.64
CA ALA A 941 26.78 -1.32 41.61
C ALA A 941 25.51 -1.85 40.94
N SER A 942 25.15 -1.33 39.76
CA SER A 942 23.96 -1.76 39.03
C SER A 942 24.06 -3.17 38.45
N LEU A 943 25.24 -3.82 38.46
CA LEU A 943 25.41 -5.19 37.99
C LEU A 943 24.56 -6.18 38.81
N SER A 944 24.50 -5.98 40.13
CA SER A 944 23.82 -6.90 41.06
C SER A 944 22.77 -6.22 41.95
N ALA A 945 22.83 -4.89 42.12
CA ALA A 945 21.92 -4.14 42.98
C ALA A 945 20.93 -3.29 42.18
N CYS A 946 19.68 -3.22 42.65
CA CYS A 946 18.67 -2.32 42.10
C CYS A 946 18.98 -0.84 42.43
N MET A 947 18.40 0.09 41.68
CA MET A 947 18.61 1.53 41.90
C MET A 947 18.08 2.06 43.24
N HIS A 948 17.19 1.30 43.90
CA HIS A 948 16.65 1.65 45.23
C HIS A 948 17.65 1.38 46.36
N GLY A 949 18.78 0.73 46.08
CA GLY A 949 19.81 0.44 47.06
C GLY A 949 19.35 -0.51 48.18
N PRO A 950 19.94 -0.41 49.38
CA PRO A 950 19.67 -1.34 50.49
C PRO A 950 18.26 -1.22 51.10
N TYR A 951 17.50 -0.17 50.76
CA TYR A 951 16.14 0.07 51.27
C TYR A 951 15.05 -0.46 50.33
N CYS A 952 15.40 -1.33 49.38
CA CYS A 952 14.44 -1.84 48.41
C CYS A 952 13.42 -2.78 49.06
N GLN A 953 12.12 -2.42 48.99
CA GLN A 953 11.04 -3.27 49.50
C GLN A 953 10.81 -4.56 48.69
N GLN A 954 11.35 -4.64 47.47
CA GLN A 954 11.25 -5.81 46.59
C GLN A 954 12.45 -6.79 46.74
N GLY A 955 13.45 -6.45 47.57
CA GLY A 955 14.56 -7.35 47.89
C GLY A 955 15.41 -7.79 46.68
N ALA A 956 15.93 -9.02 46.75
CA ALA A 956 16.86 -9.58 45.76
C ALA A 956 16.25 -9.77 44.35
N ASP A 957 14.93 -9.79 44.24
CA ASP A 957 14.20 -9.96 42.98
C ASP A 957 13.92 -8.64 42.24
N CYS A 958 14.23 -7.49 42.86
CA CYS A 958 14.04 -6.18 42.25
C CYS A 958 15.02 -5.97 41.07
N GLN A 959 14.52 -5.98 39.84
CA GLN A 959 15.32 -5.69 38.64
C GLN A 959 15.33 -4.21 38.24
N VAL A 960 14.66 -3.34 39.01
CA VAL A 960 14.52 -1.92 38.67
C VAL A 960 15.88 -1.22 38.71
N GLY A 961 16.31 -0.71 37.55
CA GLY A 961 17.58 0.00 37.40
C GLY A 961 18.83 -0.87 37.48
N ARG A 962 18.70 -2.21 37.42
CA ARG A 962 19.84 -3.12 37.25
C ARG A 962 20.33 -3.09 35.80
N ARG A 963 21.64 -3.26 35.66
CA ARG A 963 22.36 -3.40 34.39
C ARG A 963 22.10 -4.77 33.76
N LEU A 964 22.12 -5.84 34.55
CA LEU A 964 21.75 -7.19 34.11
C LEU A 964 20.24 -7.38 34.24
N THR A 965 19.57 -7.53 33.10
CA THR A 965 18.15 -7.89 33.05
C THR A 965 18.00 -9.33 32.57
N LYS A 966 17.27 -10.15 33.34
CA LYS A 966 16.89 -11.50 32.89
C LYS A 966 15.57 -11.41 32.15
N VAL A 967 15.54 -11.91 30.93
CA VAL A 967 14.32 -11.95 30.12
C VAL A 967 14.07 -13.35 29.60
N CYS A 968 12.79 -13.68 29.43
CA CYS A 968 12.38 -14.91 28.77
C CYS A 968 11.86 -14.56 27.38
N MET A 969 12.32 -15.29 26.37
CA MET A 969 11.87 -15.15 24.99
C MET A 969 11.32 -16.49 24.50
N LEU A 970 10.16 -16.47 23.85
CA LEU A 970 9.65 -17.62 23.11
C LEU A 970 10.00 -17.49 21.62
N SER A 971 10.34 -18.60 20.97
CA SER A 971 10.56 -18.71 19.52
C SER A 971 9.86 -19.96 18.95
N GLY A 972 9.80 -20.10 17.62
CA GLY A 972 9.17 -21.24 16.95
C GLY A 972 7.66 -21.06 16.77
N SER A 973 6.86 -22.10 17.04
CA SER A 973 5.41 -22.04 16.90
C SER A 973 4.76 -21.29 18.07
N ILE A 974 4.56 -19.98 17.93
CA ILE A 974 4.01 -19.14 19.01
C ILE A 974 2.57 -18.73 18.73
N VAL A 975 2.19 -18.60 17.46
CA VAL A 975 0.84 -18.15 17.07
C VAL A 975 -0.22 -19.05 17.68
N ARG A 976 0.04 -20.35 17.73
CA ARG A 976 -0.87 -21.37 18.29
C ARG A 976 -1.09 -21.22 19.80
N VAL A 977 -0.05 -20.89 20.55
CA VAL A 977 -0.11 -20.72 22.02
C VAL A 977 -0.41 -19.28 22.45
N TRP A 978 -0.45 -18.32 21.52
CA TRP A 978 -0.62 -16.90 21.82
C TRP A 978 -1.85 -16.60 22.67
N GLY A 979 -2.99 -17.21 22.38
CA GLY A 979 -4.22 -17.01 23.15
C GLY A 979 -4.09 -17.47 24.61
N ALA A 980 -3.37 -18.57 24.84
CA ALA A 980 -3.07 -19.03 26.19
C ALA A 980 -2.11 -18.08 26.90
N LEU A 981 -1.07 -17.59 26.21
CA LEU A 981 -0.12 -16.61 26.75
C LEU A 981 -0.83 -15.29 27.15
N GLU A 982 -1.73 -14.78 26.31
CA GLU A 982 -2.58 -13.61 26.64
C GLU A 982 -3.41 -13.85 27.92
N SER A 983 -3.98 -15.04 28.05
CA SER A 983 -4.78 -15.42 29.22
C SER A 983 -3.93 -15.49 30.50
N VAL A 984 -2.70 -15.97 30.40
CA VAL A 984 -1.73 -15.97 31.51
C VAL A 984 -1.37 -14.54 31.89
N LEU A 985 -1.01 -13.68 30.94
CA LEU A 985 -0.67 -12.28 31.23
C LEU A 985 -1.83 -11.51 31.88
N ALA A 986 -3.06 -11.70 31.39
CA ALA A 986 -4.24 -11.08 31.96
C ALA A 986 -4.49 -11.51 33.42
N ARG A 987 -4.23 -12.78 33.75
CA ARG A 987 -4.38 -13.31 35.12
C ARG A 987 -3.42 -12.63 36.11
N TYR A 988 -2.25 -12.18 35.65
CA TYR A 988 -1.20 -11.57 36.49
C TYR A 988 -1.04 -10.06 36.28
N GLU A 989 -2.02 -9.38 35.65
CA GLU A 989 -1.93 -7.95 35.30
C GLU A 989 -1.66 -7.05 36.53
N GLY A 990 -2.17 -7.45 37.71
CA GLY A 990 -1.98 -6.71 38.96
C GLY A 990 -0.55 -6.69 39.49
N ILE A 991 0.29 -7.65 39.07
CA ILE A 991 1.69 -7.80 39.52
C ILE A 991 2.67 -7.32 38.44
N LEU A 992 2.25 -7.35 37.18
CA LEU A 992 3.08 -6.96 36.04
C LEU A 992 3.17 -5.43 35.87
N SER A 993 4.37 -4.96 35.55
CA SER A 993 4.61 -3.57 35.13
C SER A 993 3.81 -3.26 33.86
N LYS A 994 3.47 -1.98 33.63
CA LYS A 994 2.69 -1.59 32.43
C LYS A 994 3.34 -2.06 31.11
N SER A 995 4.67 -2.14 31.06
CA SER A 995 5.42 -2.63 29.89
C SER A 995 5.46 -4.14 29.72
N ASP A 996 5.13 -4.90 30.76
CA ASP A 996 5.18 -6.37 30.79
C ASP A 996 3.80 -7.03 30.73
N ARG A 997 2.73 -6.22 30.72
CA ARG A 997 1.34 -6.67 30.53
C ARG A 997 1.05 -7.10 29.09
N THR A 998 1.89 -6.68 28.15
CA THR A 998 1.72 -6.99 26.72
C THR A 998 2.91 -7.79 26.21
N MET A 999 2.64 -8.79 25.38
CA MET A 999 3.71 -9.49 24.66
C MET A 999 4.29 -8.58 23.61
N ARG A 1000 5.63 -8.50 23.58
CA ARG A 1000 6.38 -7.71 22.61
C ARG A 1000 7.20 -8.64 21.75
N VAL A 1001 7.16 -8.44 20.44
CA VAL A 1001 8.02 -9.20 19.53
C VAL A 1001 9.36 -8.49 19.47
N VAL A 1002 10.43 -9.19 19.80
CA VAL A 1002 11.76 -8.59 19.88
C VAL A 1002 12.78 -9.41 19.11
N ARG A 1003 13.80 -8.73 18.59
CA ARG A 1003 14.98 -9.35 17.98
C ARG A 1003 16.16 -9.15 18.93
N VAL A 1004 16.93 -10.20 19.14
CA VAL A 1004 18.12 -10.19 19.99
C VAL A 1004 19.30 -10.53 19.11
N ASP A 1005 20.29 -9.65 19.05
CA ASP A 1005 21.57 -9.91 18.39
C ASP A 1005 22.60 -10.29 19.45
N PHE A 1006 23.28 -11.42 19.27
CA PHE A 1006 24.23 -11.96 20.25
C PHE A 1006 25.68 -11.51 20.00
N GLY A 1007 25.94 -10.67 18.98
CA GLY A 1007 27.27 -10.16 18.63
C GLY A 1007 28.18 -11.15 17.90
N ASP A 1008 27.84 -12.43 17.88
CA ASP A 1008 28.51 -13.53 17.16
C ASP A 1008 27.89 -13.80 15.77
N ALA A 1009 27.23 -12.79 15.20
CA ALA A 1009 26.41 -12.88 13.99
C ALA A 1009 25.21 -13.86 14.09
N THR A 1010 24.86 -14.31 15.30
CA THR A 1010 23.58 -14.99 15.56
C THR A 1010 22.54 -13.97 16.06
N SER A 1011 21.31 -14.12 15.58
CA SER A 1011 20.17 -13.35 16.08
C SER A 1011 18.96 -14.25 16.31
N LEU A 1012 18.10 -13.86 17.24
CA LEU A 1012 16.90 -14.58 17.60
C LEU A 1012 15.72 -13.63 17.61
N ILE A 1013 14.66 -14.00 16.91
CA ILE A 1013 13.40 -13.26 16.90
C ILE A 1013 12.35 -14.08 17.65
N GLY A 1014 11.63 -13.43 18.56
CA GLY A 1014 10.68 -14.11 19.42
C GLY A 1014 9.78 -13.18 20.22
N ALA A 1015 8.79 -13.77 20.91
CA ALA A 1015 7.93 -13.04 21.83
C ALA A 1015 8.59 -12.93 23.20
N LEU A 1016 8.83 -11.71 23.66
CA LEU A 1016 9.35 -11.40 24.99
C LEU A 1016 8.24 -11.56 26.03
N LEU A 1017 8.54 -12.32 27.08
CA LEU A 1017 7.69 -12.49 28.25
C LEU A 1017 8.42 -12.06 29.53
N ALA A 1018 7.65 -11.61 30.51
CA ALA A 1018 8.17 -11.34 31.83
C ALA A 1018 8.74 -12.64 32.44
N HIS A 1019 9.96 -12.57 32.98
CA HIS A 1019 10.66 -13.72 33.56
C HIS A 1019 9.80 -14.45 34.62
N PHE A 1020 8.98 -13.73 35.39
CA PHE A 1020 8.05 -14.30 36.37
C PHE A 1020 6.94 -15.18 35.76
N CYS A 1021 6.50 -14.89 34.53
CA CYS A 1021 5.47 -15.68 33.84
C CYS A 1021 6.03 -17.00 33.29
N ALA A 1022 7.34 -17.10 33.06
CA ALA A 1022 7.97 -18.27 32.48
C ALA A 1022 8.30 -19.37 33.51
N HIS A 1023 8.54 -19.02 34.77
CA HIS A 1023 8.88 -19.98 35.85
C HIS A 1023 7.69 -20.75 36.42
N MET A 1024 6.45 -20.35 36.12
CA MET A 1024 5.29 -21.06 36.64
C MET A 1024 5.05 -22.34 35.83
N GLN A 1025 5.31 -23.49 36.46
CA GLN A 1025 5.00 -24.88 36.04
C GLN A 1025 3.53 -25.17 35.68
N TYR A 1026 2.71 -24.15 35.39
CA TYR A 1026 1.29 -24.24 35.06
C TYR A 1026 0.97 -24.05 33.56
N CYS A 1027 1.99 -24.09 32.69
CA CYS A 1027 1.76 -24.33 31.25
C CYS A 1027 1.27 -25.76 30.93
N SER A 1028 1.10 -26.62 31.95
CA SER A 1028 0.33 -27.87 31.86
C SER A 1028 -1.17 -27.67 31.57
N CYS A 1029 -1.63 -26.42 31.52
CA CYS A 1029 -2.99 -26.03 31.11
C CYS A 1029 -3.07 -25.52 29.66
N LEU A 1030 -1.99 -25.64 28.87
CA LEU A 1030 -2.09 -25.49 27.41
C LEU A 1030 -2.91 -26.70 26.90
N PRO A 1031 -4.11 -26.47 26.32
CA PRO A 1031 -4.96 -27.56 25.83
C PRO A 1031 -4.32 -28.31 24.65
#